data_AF-A0A1Y3N2T7-F1
#
_entry.id   AF-A0A1Y3N2T7-F1
#
_cell.length_a   1.000
_cell.length_b   1.000
_cell.length_c   1.000
_cell.angle_alpha   90.00
_cell.angle_beta   90.00
_cell.angle_gamma   90.00
#
_symmetry.space_group_name_H-M   'P 1'
#
loop_
_entity.id
_entity.type
_entity.pdbx_description
1 polymer ?
#
loop_
_entity_poly.entity_id
_entity_poly.type
_entity_poly.pdbx_seq_one_letter_code
_entity_poly.pdbx_strand_id
1 'polypeptide(L)'
;MCANAETGVSRMKALVLYAQYPMKSITNSLTSYNIEYQEWDVSKLTAKDKLTPKLYDEGKRPIYYIIIIDGSLEVYNTKSEAWESALSLNQWKELDSYEASNHVRRVIVNNFTKPKVNGQYIQYGEKQLITQNIISAHNVYALKVFNDARVKRSAPLTSEGLIHSGLEYTNDDDAIIPILFFKPAGSIPKKTLAAAIIDQDSLTSTMLNHLWITWATRGLIPGHRRVFFNPQVENVFLSTRIIDETLEENGVKVDSFEDALSKKYRATPHDYSKLIEMVKELNKNGDMNSGSRLRIELAFNGDGIHQYLNSIDPTRELYARSPDAGTPIAVVSNKILQANERTASTEKEILLEEISKYWDSRHHTLTKDELFNFFADVNNRKEFNWVSNTFSNQIFINITHPEVRDEVLKNIEVAIHLGLINRELTNSEMWWSKHSLGTRGSLGFTDQTVVETLKNYNIKYALGNKHREDIINHDDEYCPFLSPFGDFYVLPRNKRFALRWASSPLQTVWLYKKFYKDNYFADENDKSTTNQSEDWLKILDIESEDAVQSLLNLKHDQFVFSQANVRVHDTKSNINNSILAQWLQFTIQKFNAYVYWPMISVKSDIVGKNFVGRALQAECGVEFSYSHNATHILGIQVLSQKACHVPITVAGDVKRSINDDAFSYEKLGTDPLTVWINLPGDGITKFVKLDPPLSYTDRSFNHLVGENDFDGDGDNEVEEKVIENPEEKIMNQVNQSKKEVNDSSPADPPSPTPAQGPSQIPEPTSEVKANLEKILNSRSVETEDTEKSKITNTNTNTNTNTNTKTNTNKSFEKFKDRFEHLRKNKHRINDELIKSMFGKREESYKRPSKEELEQLFKSHRPSKEELEQLFKSHRPSYKGLQEELKGKDFSERLPPEAIKRILDHMHPNDSRREKLEKLYKEKMAKQPPQQQQQDQQENFNEATGGRYRRLYRRNEHNGTNNFRHQKFNLKGRGEPAMENIKKIEKTIEKMNTKIANINENILKEVKQHPYDIEEHADDQYKN
;
A
#
# COMPACT_ATOMS: atom_id res chain seq x y z
N MET A 1 16.05 -10.14 -52.41
CA MET A 1 16.37 -11.34 -51.60
C MET A 1 17.03 -10.86 -50.31
N CYS A 2 16.21 -10.56 -49.29
CA CYS A 2 16.68 -10.29 -47.93
C CYS A 2 16.27 -11.50 -47.11
N ALA A 3 17.24 -12.21 -46.53
CA ALA A 3 16.98 -13.35 -45.67
C ALA A 3 16.05 -12.90 -44.52
N ASN A 4 14.93 -13.60 -44.34
CA ASN A 4 14.13 -13.54 -43.12
C ASN A 4 15.07 -13.90 -41.97
N ALA A 5 15.53 -12.92 -41.20
CA ALA A 5 16.24 -13.20 -39.95
C ALA A 5 15.28 -14.03 -39.09
N GLU A 6 15.65 -15.29 -38.79
CA GLU A 6 14.83 -16.17 -37.96
C GLU A 6 14.55 -15.47 -36.63
N THR A 7 13.28 -15.18 -36.37
CA THR A 7 12.83 -14.59 -35.12
C THR A 7 12.80 -15.69 -34.07
N GLY A 8 13.70 -15.63 -33.09
CA GLY A 8 13.70 -16.50 -31.92
C GLY A 8 12.61 -16.09 -30.92
N VAL A 9 12.19 -17.03 -30.08
CA VAL A 9 11.26 -16.80 -28.97
C VAL A 9 11.84 -17.41 -27.71
N SER A 10 11.90 -16.61 -26.64
CA SER A 10 12.43 -17.02 -25.34
C SER A 10 11.43 -16.73 -24.23
N ARG A 11 11.24 -17.65 -23.28
CA ARG A 11 10.34 -17.44 -22.14
C ARG A 11 10.94 -16.46 -21.13
N MET A 12 10.07 -15.83 -20.35
CA MET A 12 10.43 -14.81 -19.36
C MET A 12 10.32 -15.34 -17.93
N LYS A 13 11.14 -16.34 -17.59
CA LYS A 13 11.28 -16.86 -16.22
C LYS A 13 12.66 -16.54 -15.61
N ALA A 14 12.76 -16.33 -14.30
CA ALA A 14 14.05 -16.23 -13.61
C ALA A 14 14.50 -17.59 -13.05
N LEU A 15 15.81 -17.88 -13.09
CA LEU A 15 16.39 -19.03 -12.39
C LEU A 15 17.19 -18.52 -11.18
N VAL A 16 16.83 -18.96 -9.99
CA VAL A 16 17.55 -18.65 -8.74
C VAL A 16 18.35 -19.88 -8.33
N LEU A 17 19.66 -19.83 -8.51
CA LEU A 17 20.60 -20.85 -8.08
C LEU A 17 21.10 -20.53 -6.67
N TYR A 18 21.06 -21.52 -5.77
CA TYR A 18 21.55 -21.38 -4.40
C TYR A 18 22.17 -22.69 -3.92
N ALA A 19 23.01 -22.62 -2.88
CA ALA A 19 23.51 -23.79 -2.17
C ALA A 19 22.94 -23.81 -0.75
N GLN A 20 22.25 -24.89 -0.38
CA GLN A 20 21.61 -25.12 0.93
C GLN A 20 20.31 -24.33 1.17
N TYR A 21 20.40 -23.02 1.44
CA TYR A 21 19.24 -22.21 1.81
C TYR A 21 19.16 -20.94 0.95
N PRO A 22 18.06 -20.73 0.21
CA PRO A 22 17.89 -19.53 -0.59
C PRO A 22 17.47 -18.36 0.31
N MET A 23 18.04 -17.19 0.03
CA MET A 23 17.64 -15.94 0.64
C MET A 23 16.24 -15.52 0.23
N LYS A 24 15.40 -15.24 1.23
CA LYS A 24 14.04 -14.77 0.99
C LYS A 24 13.96 -13.36 0.42
N SER A 25 14.90 -12.46 0.74
CA SER A 25 14.91 -11.10 0.17
C SER A 25 14.93 -11.09 -1.38
N ILE A 26 15.64 -12.04 -2.00
CA ILE A 26 15.70 -12.21 -3.46
C ILE A 26 14.34 -12.62 -4.01
N THR A 27 13.79 -13.70 -3.48
CA THR A 27 12.53 -14.28 -3.98
C THR A 27 11.35 -13.39 -3.66
N ASN A 28 11.30 -12.76 -2.49
CA ASN A 28 10.32 -11.75 -2.11
C ASN A 28 10.32 -10.57 -3.10
N SER A 29 11.51 -10.13 -3.54
CA SER A 29 11.61 -9.04 -4.52
C SER A 29 11.18 -9.44 -5.93
N LEU A 30 11.42 -10.68 -6.36
CA LEU A 30 10.86 -11.19 -7.63
C LEU A 30 9.34 -11.31 -7.54
N THR A 31 8.84 -11.87 -6.43
CA THR A 31 7.43 -11.99 -6.13
C THR A 31 6.79 -10.61 -6.13
N SER A 32 7.39 -9.58 -5.52
CA SER A 32 6.80 -8.24 -5.43
C SER A 32 6.43 -7.67 -6.81
N TYR A 33 7.28 -7.87 -7.81
CA TYR A 33 7.04 -7.51 -9.22
C TYR A 33 6.15 -8.49 -9.99
N ASN A 34 5.80 -9.64 -9.41
CA ASN A 34 5.10 -10.76 -10.06
C ASN A 34 5.96 -11.47 -11.14
N ILE A 35 7.29 -11.47 -11.00
CA ILE A 35 8.19 -12.16 -11.91
C ILE A 35 8.18 -13.66 -11.58
N GLU A 36 7.81 -14.51 -12.55
CA GLU A 36 7.89 -15.97 -12.40
C GLU A 36 9.35 -16.40 -12.23
N TYR A 37 9.64 -17.27 -11.24
CA TYR A 37 10.97 -17.79 -11.00
C TYR A 37 10.98 -19.29 -10.67
N GLN A 38 12.15 -19.92 -10.76
CA GLN A 38 12.42 -21.26 -10.27
C GLN A 38 13.65 -21.23 -9.37
N GLU A 39 13.47 -21.70 -8.13
CA GLU A 39 14.56 -21.96 -7.20
C GLU A 39 15.21 -23.32 -7.52
N TRP A 40 16.55 -23.38 -7.50
CA TRP A 40 17.30 -24.60 -7.73
C TRP A 40 18.49 -24.75 -6.78
N ASP A 41 18.40 -25.75 -5.90
CA ASP A 41 19.45 -26.12 -4.96
C ASP A 41 20.56 -26.91 -5.68
N VAL A 42 21.69 -26.25 -5.95
CA VAL A 42 22.81 -26.87 -6.65
C VAL A 42 23.60 -27.82 -5.75
N SER A 43 23.45 -27.76 -4.42
CA SER A 43 24.18 -28.63 -3.48
C SER A 43 23.78 -30.11 -3.58
N LYS A 44 22.63 -30.38 -4.21
CA LYS A 44 22.12 -31.74 -4.46
C LYS A 44 22.68 -32.38 -5.72
N LEU A 45 23.52 -31.68 -6.48
CA LEU A 45 24.07 -32.16 -7.74
C LEU A 45 25.33 -33.00 -7.53
N THR A 46 25.50 -34.00 -8.38
CA THR A 46 26.77 -34.70 -8.55
C THR A 46 27.52 -34.17 -9.78
N ALA A 47 28.84 -34.42 -9.84
CA ALA A 47 29.67 -33.99 -10.96
C ALA A 47 29.31 -34.63 -12.33
N LYS A 48 28.48 -35.69 -12.34
CA LYS A 48 28.01 -36.36 -13.56
C LYS A 48 26.66 -35.83 -14.02
N ASP A 49 25.93 -35.11 -13.18
CA ASP A 49 24.64 -34.55 -13.51
C ASP A 49 24.83 -33.34 -14.43
N LYS A 50 23.91 -33.13 -15.36
CA LYS A 50 23.78 -31.83 -16.03
C LYS A 50 23.35 -30.78 -15.02
N LEU A 51 23.42 -29.50 -15.38
CA LEU A 51 22.62 -28.51 -14.68
C LEU A 51 21.15 -28.92 -14.84
N THR A 52 20.60 -29.49 -13.77
CA THR A 52 19.31 -30.19 -13.73
C THR A 52 18.06 -29.34 -13.96
N PRO A 53 18.02 -27.99 -13.76
CA PRO A 53 16.91 -27.24 -14.33
C PRO A 53 16.99 -27.33 -15.85
N LYS A 54 15.90 -27.77 -16.50
CA LYS A 54 15.78 -27.66 -17.95
C LYS A 54 15.99 -26.19 -18.33
N LEU A 55 17.10 -25.89 -19.01
CA LEU A 55 17.39 -24.53 -19.48
C LEU A 55 16.58 -24.17 -20.74
N TYR A 56 16.15 -25.20 -21.47
CA TYR A 56 15.32 -25.10 -22.66
C TYR A 56 14.05 -25.93 -22.51
N ASP A 57 12.96 -25.49 -23.12
CA ASP A 57 11.73 -26.28 -23.18
C ASP A 57 11.82 -27.39 -24.25
N GLU A 58 10.75 -28.16 -24.42
CA GLU A 58 10.70 -29.26 -25.39
C GLU A 58 10.85 -28.78 -26.84
N GLY A 59 10.45 -27.54 -27.12
CA GLY A 59 10.63 -26.86 -28.41
C GLY A 59 12.01 -26.23 -28.57
N LYS A 60 12.94 -26.46 -27.62
CA LYS A 60 14.28 -25.85 -27.56
C LYS A 60 14.25 -24.32 -27.42
N ARG A 61 13.15 -23.74 -26.92
CA ARG A 61 13.12 -22.31 -26.57
C ARG A 61 13.83 -22.10 -25.23
N PRO A 62 14.64 -21.05 -25.07
CA PRO A 62 15.22 -20.70 -23.78
C PRO A 62 14.13 -20.43 -22.74
N ILE A 63 14.27 -20.98 -21.53
CA ILE A 63 13.27 -20.81 -20.46
C ILE A 63 13.53 -19.55 -19.64
N TYR A 64 14.80 -19.29 -19.33
CA TYR A 64 15.21 -18.25 -18.39
C TYR A 64 15.80 -17.04 -19.10
N TYR A 65 15.26 -15.86 -18.82
CA TYR A 65 15.78 -14.59 -19.33
C TYR A 65 16.70 -13.87 -18.33
N ILE A 66 16.76 -14.39 -17.10
CA ILE A 66 17.61 -13.91 -16.00
C ILE A 66 18.13 -15.13 -15.22
N ILE A 67 19.41 -15.12 -14.89
CA ILE A 67 20.03 -16.03 -13.92
C ILE A 67 20.42 -15.25 -12.67
N ILE A 68 20.03 -15.73 -11.50
CA ILE A 68 20.39 -15.18 -10.21
C ILE A 68 21.17 -16.24 -9.45
N ILE A 69 22.33 -15.86 -8.95
CA ILE A 69 23.15 -16.68 -8.08
C ILE A 69 23.11 -16.07 -6.69
N ASP A 70 22.62 -16.84 -5.73
CA ASP A 70 22.66 -16.53 -4.31
C ASP A 70 23.94 -17.08 -3.68
N GLY A 71 24.85 -16.19 -3.33
CA GLY A 71 26.14 -16.51 -2.75
C GLY A 71 27.22 -16.91 -3.76
N SER A 72 28.19 -17.70 -3.29
CA SER A 72 29.29 -18.24 -4.11
C SER A 72 28.95 -19.59 -4.75
N LEU A 73 27.77 -20.16 -4.47
CA LEU A 73 27.42 -21.55 -4.75
C LEU A 73 28.46 -22.54 -4.22
N GLU A 74 28.96 -22.32 -3.01
CA GLU A 74 29.95 -23.19 -2.38
C GLU A 74 29.35 -24.00 -1.24
N VAL A 75 29.87 -25.20 -1.03
CA VAL A 75 29.53 -26.07 0.09
C VAL A 75 30.80 -26.40 0.84
N TYR A 76 30.74 -26.39 2.16
CA TYR A 76 31.87 -26.75 3.00
C TYR A 76 32.13 -28.26 2.92
N ASN A 77 33.30 -28.63 2.38
CA ASN A 77 33.74 -30.01 2.32
C ASN A 77 34.55 -30.34 3.58
N THR A 78 33.95 -31.15 4.46
CA THR A 78 34.55 -31.53 5.75
C THR A 78 35.82 -32.37 5.62
N LYS A 79 36.08 -32.97 4.45
CA LYS A 79 37.30 -33.78 4.22
C LYS A 79 38.49 -32.95 3.79
N SER A 80 38.26 -31.92 2.96
CA SER A 80 39.30 -30.99 2.52
C SER A 80 39.40 -29.75 3.43
N GLU A 81 38.50 -29.63 4.40
CA GLU A 81 38.34 -28.46 5.29
C GLU A 81 38.22 -27.14 4.51
N ALA A 82 37.67 -27.21 3.28
CA ALA A 82 37.62 -26.10 2.35
C ALA A 82 36.21 -25.88 1.79
N TRP A 83 35.91 -24.63 1.43
CA TRP A 83 34.73 -24.29 0.63
C TRP A 83 35.00 -24.63 -0.83
N GLU A 84 34.22 -25.56 -1.38
CA GLU A 84 34.31 -26.03 -2.76
C GLU A 84 33.05 -25.65 -3.52
N SER A 85 33.17 -25.37 -4.82
CA SER A 85 31.99 -25.10 -5.66
C SER A 85 31.05 -26.30 -5.67
N ALA A 86 29.76 -26.05 -5.46
CA ALA A 86 28.69 -27.01 -5.60
C ALA A 86 28.48 -27.45 -7.06
N LEU A 87 28.96 -26.64 -8.02
CA LEU A 87 28.90 -26.94 -9.44
C LEU A 87 30.26 -27.42 -9.96
N SER A 88 30.23 -28.48 -10.76
CA SER A 88 31.38 -28.93 -11.54
C SER A 88 31.74 -27.93 -12.64
N LEU A 89 32.97 -28.00 -13.15
CA LEU A 89 33.44 -27.17 -14.28
C LEU A 89 32.54 -27.31 -15.52
N ASN A 90 31.97 -28.49 -15.76
CA ASN A 90 31.08 -28.71 -16.90
C ASN A 90 29.71 -28.04 -16.69
N GLN A 91 29.18 -28.05 -15.48
CA GLN A 91 27.92 -27.37 -15.15
C GLN A 91 28.09 -25.84 -15.21
N TRP A 92 29.22 -25.30 -14.76
CA TRP A 92 29.55 -23.89 -14.97
C TRP A 92 29.60 -23.53 -16.46
N LYS A 93 30.29 -24.33 -17.28
CA LYS A 93 30.34 -24.13 -18.74
C LYS A 93 28.97 -24.25 -19.40
N GLU A 94 28.11 -25.13 -18.93
CA GLU A 94 26.72 -25.26 -19.41
C GLU A 94 25.94 -23.97 -19.16
N LEU A 95 26.05 -23.40 -17.96
CA LEU A 95 25.42 -22.12 -17.61
C LEU A 95 25.99 -20.96 -18.43
N ASP A 96 27.31 -20.84 -18.54
CA ASP A 96 27.98 -19.80 -19.32
C ASP A 96 27.58 -19.88 -20.81
N SER A 97 27.48 -21.09 -21.36
CA SER A 97 27.06 -21.32 -22.74
C SER A 97 25.61 -20.92 -22.96
N TYR A 98 24.73 -21.19 -21.99
CA TYR A 98 23.33 -20.78 -22.02
C TYR A 98 23.20 -19.26 -22.03
N GLU A 99 23.93 -18.57 -21.16
CA GLU A 99 23.87 -17.11 -21.07
C GLU A 99 24.39 -16.43 -22.31
N ALA A 100 25.54 -16.88 -22.83
CA ALA A 100 26.15 -16.34 -24.04
C ALA A 100 25.27 -16.56 -25.28
N SER A 101 24.67 -17.74 -25.43
CA SER A 101 23.86 -18.09 -26.60
C SER A 101 22.51 -17.37 -26.64
N ASN A 102 21.98 -16.98 -25.48
CA ASN A 102 20.64 -16.43 -25.34
C ASN A 102 20.62 -14.99 -24.82
N HIS A 103 21.78 -14.33 -24.74
CA HIS A 103 21.93 -12.96 -24.22
C HIS A 103 21.34 -12.74 -22.82
N VAL A 104 21.39 -13.76 -21.96
CA VAL A 104 20.83 -13.72 -20.61
C VAL A 104 21.81 -13.00 -19.66
N ARG A 105 21.28 -12.15 -18.78
CA ARG A 105 22.08 -11.49 -17.73
C ARG A 105 22.14 -12.37 -16.49
N ARG A 106 23.34 -12.46 -15.90
CA ARG A 106 23.58 -13.06 -14.59
C ARG A 106 23.67 -11.98 -13.53
N VAL A 107 23.00 -12.18 -12.40
CA VAL A 107 23.19 -11.40 -11.17
C VAL A 107 23.76 -12.32 -10.12
N ILE A 108 24.79 -11.86 -9.41
CA ILE A 108 25.32 -12.54 -8.23
C ILE A 108 25.06 -11.62 -7.05
N VAL A 109 24.27 -12.10 -6.09
CA VAL A 109 23.98 -11.41 -4.83
C VAL A 109 24.54 -12.22 -3.68
N ASN A 110 24.73 -11.61 -2.51
CA ASN A 110 25.14 -12.32 -1.30
C ASN A 110 26.52 -13.02 -1.38
N ASN A 111 27.43 -12.54 -2.23
CA ASN A 111 28.68 -13.25 -2.49
C ASN A 111 29.88 -12.65 -1.74
N PHE A 112 30.71 -13.51 -1.15
CA PHE A 112 32.08 -13.16 -0.78
C PHE A 112 32.93 -13.15 -2.04
N THR A 113 33.29 -11.97 -2.50
CA THR A 113 34.17 -11.80 -3.66
C THR A 113 35.57 -12.35 -3.35
N LYS A 114 35.93 -13.49 -3.94
CA LYS A 114 37.30 -14.01 -3.95
C LYS A 114 38.12 -13.29 -5.04
N PRO A 115 39.41 -13.02 -4.82
CA PRO A 115 40.25 -12.42 -5.85
C PRO A 115 40.29 -13.29 -7.11
N LYS A 116 40.15 -12.68 -8.29
CA LYS A 116 40.44 -13.38 -9.55
C LYS A 116 41.90 -13.84 -9.54
N VAL A 117 42.14 -15.06 -10.02
CA VAL A 117 43.49 -15.52 -10.37
C VAL A 117 44.04 -14.55 -11.43
N ASN A 118 45.13 -13.84 -11.08
CA ASN A 118 45.83 -12.73 -11.79
C ASN A 118 45.54 -11.29 -11.34
N GLY A 119 44.79 -11.04 -10.26
CA GLY A 119 44.68 -9.70 -9.66
C GLY A 119 44.30 -9.77 -8.18
N GLN A 120 45.17 -9.28 -7.30
CA GLN A 120 44.88 -9.21 -5.86
C GLN A 120 43.92 -8.06 -5.60
N TYR A 121 42.66 -8.37 -5.30
CA TYR A 121 41.83 -7.44 -4.56
C TYR A 121 42.31 -7.47 -3.12
N ILE A 122 42.73 -6.32 -2.57
CA ILE A 122 42.95 -6.20 -1.14
C ILE A 122 41.57 -6.17 -0.48
N GLN A 123 41.23 -7.25 0.22
CA GLN A 123 40.02 -7.35 1.01
C GLN A 123 40.30 -6.78 2.40
N TYR A 124 39.51 -5.80 2.84
CA TYR A 124 39.62 -5.27 4.20
C TYR A 124 38.94 -6.22 5.22
N GLY A 125 39.51 -7.40 5.44
CA GLY A 125 38.95 -8.40 6.35
C GLY A 125 37.72 -9.13 5.80
N GLU A 126 37.54 -10.38 6.23
CA GLU A 126 36.55 -11.29 5.62
C GLU A 126 35.10 -10.95 5.99
N LYS A 127 34.84 -10.26 7.10
CA LYS A 127 33.49 -9.88 7.54
C LYS A 127 33.52 -8.53 8.25
N GLN A 128 33.04 -7.47 7.58
CA GLN A 128 32.89 -6.16 8.21
C GLN A 128 31.46 -5.98 8.73
N LEU A 129 31.35 -5.48 9.96
CA LEU A 129 30.11 -5.05 10.60
C LEU A 129 30.10 -3.53 10.84
N ILE A 130 31.05 -2.80 10.23
CA ILE A 130 31.15 -1.35 10.36
C ILE A 130 30.14 -0.74 9.40
N THR A 131 29.21 0.08 9.90
CA THR A 131 28.29 0.82 9.03
C THR A 131 29.07 1.81 8.15
N GLN A 132 28.90 1.68 6.84
CA GLN A 132 29.44 2.54 5.80
C GLN A 132 28.30 3.10 4.94
N ASN A 133 28.42 4.35 4.54
CA ASN A 133 27.52 4.90 3.53
C ASN A 133 27.84 4.30 2.16
N ILE A 134 26.81 3.95 1.40
CA ILE A 134 26.90 3.41 0.05
C ILE A 134 26.56 4.54 -0.93
N ILE A 135 27.41 4.76 -1.93
CA ILE A 135 27.21 5.80 -2.94
C ILE A 135 27.28 5.24 -4.36
N SER A 136 26.53 5.86 -5.27
CA SER A 136 26.64 5.58 -6.71
C SER A 136 28.03 5.93 -7.24
N ALA A 137 28.55 5.10 -8.13
CA ALA A 137 29.72 5.46 -8.94
C ALA A 137 29.38 6.62 -9.89
N HIS A 138 30.37 7.46 -10.21
CA HIS A 138 30.25 8.56 -11.17
C HIS A 138 30.68 8.10 -12.56
N ASN A 139 29.83 7.31 -13.20
CA ASN A 139 29.99 6.96 -14.61
C ASN A 139 28.62 6.77 -15.25
N VAL A 140 28.63 6.76 -16.57
CA VAL A 140 27.42 6.69 -17.39
C VAL A 140 26.62 5.40 -17.17
N TYR A 141 27.28 4.28 -16.84
CA TYR A 141 26.59 3.01 -16.58
C TYR A 141 25.84 3.01 -15.25
N ALA A 142 26.45 3.54 -14.19
CA ALA A 142 25.79 3.73 -12.91
C ALA A 142 24.60 4.67 -13.06
N LEU A 143 24.77 5.80 -13.77
CA LEU A 143 23.68 6.71 -14.09
C LEU A 143 22.50 5.97 -14.74
N LYS A 144 22.76 5.19 -15.80
CA LYS A 144 21.73 4.42 -16.48
C LYS A 144 21.03 3.40 -15.57
N VAL A 145 21.75 2.64 -14.75
CA VAL A 145 21.15 1.64 -13.85
C VAL A 145 20.19 2.28 -12.85
N PHE A 146 20.61 3.38 -12.23
CA PHE A 146 19.79 4.13 -11.29
C PHE A 146 18.56 4.74 -11.97
N ASN A 147 18.77 5.35 -13.13
CA ASN A 147 17.68 6.00 -13.83
C ASN A 147 16.68 5.00 -14.41
N ASP A 148 17.11 3.91 -15.05
CA ASP A 148 16.22 2.82 -15.49
C ASP A 148 15.32 2.35 -14.35
N ALA A 149 15.87 2.18 -13.14
CA ALA A 149 15.14 1.78 -11.93
C ALA A 149 14.33 2.93 -11.30
N ARG A 150 14.54 4.19 -11.73
CA ARG A 150 13.98 5.42 -11.13
C ARG A 150 14.36 5.56 -9.65
N VAL A 151 15.57 5.16 -9.32
CA VAL A 151 16.18 5.29 -7.99
C VAL A 151 17.10 6.50 -8.00
N LYS A 152 17.07 7.31 -6.94
CA LYS A 152 17.94 8.48 -6.81
C LYS A 152 19.38 8.07 -6.58
N ARG A 153 20.34 8.69 -7.28
CA ARG A 153 21.76 8.43 -7.03
C ARG A 153 22.22 8.95 -5.65
N SER A 154 21.48 9.93 -5.13
CA SER A 154 21.61 10.50 -3.79
C SER A 154 20.86 9.72 -2.70
N ALA A 155 20.24 8.57 -3.03
CA ALA A 155 19.54 7.76 -2.04
C ALA A 155 20.44 7.44 -0.83
N PRO A 156 19.94 7.63 0.41
CA PRO A 156 20.73 7.43 1.62
C PRO A 156 20.86 5.94 1.93
N LEU A 157 21.71 5.26 1.18
CA LEU A 157 22.01 3.84 1.32
C LEU A 157 23.12 3.64 2.35
N THR A 158 22.96 2.68 3.25
CA THR A 158 23.95 2.33 4.28
C THR A 158 24.17 0.82 4.32
N SER A 159 25.35 0.40 4.78
CA SER A 159 25.62 -1.02 5.08
C SER A 159 25.19 -1.44 6.49
N GLU A 160 24.36 -0.64 7.15
CA GLU A 160 23.83 -0.97 8.47
C GLU A 160 23.05 -2.29 8.42
N GLY A 161 23.37 -3.20 9.33
CA GLY A 161 22.79 -4.56 9.35
C GLY A 161 23.28 -5.49 8.24
N LEU A 162 24.18 -5.04 7.35
CA LEU A 162 24.74 -5.87 6.26
C LEU A 162 26.14 -6.35 6.60
N ILE A 163 26.39 -7.65 6.40
CA ILE A 163 27.77 -8.16 6.38
C ILE A 163 28.35 -7.77 5.03
N HIS A 164 29.51 -7.13 4.99
CA HIS A 164 30.09 -6.70 3.72
C HIS A 164 31.61 -6.75 3.73
N SER A 165 32.18 -6.64 2.53
CA SER A 165 33.61 -6.48 2.36
C SER A 165 33.88 -5.50 1.22
N GLY A 166 34.60 -4.43 1.51
CA GLY A 166 35.11 -3.54 0.49
C GLY A 166 36.21 -4.18 -0.35
N LEU A 167 36.13 -4.04 -1.66
CA LEU A 167 37.20 -4.41 -2.59
C LEU A 167 38.02 -3.20 -3.00
N GLU A 168 39.36 -3.30 -2.90
CA GLU A 168 40.22 -2.34 -3.59
C GLU A 168 40.13 -2.57 -5.10
N TYR A 169 39.63 -1.55 -5.80
CA TYR A 169 39.48 -1.54 -7.25
C TYR A 169 40.64 -0.75 -7.86
N THR A 170 41.36 -1.35 -8.80
CA THR A 170 42.31 -0.67 -9.68
C THR A 170 41.59 -0.28 -10.96
N ASN A 171 41.69 1.00 -11.37
CA ASN A 171 41.02 1.54 -12.56
C ASN A 171 41.46 0.91 -13.90
N ASP A 172 42.38 -0.06 -13.87
CA ASP A 172 43.03 -0.63 -15.07
C ASP A 172 42.33 -1.91 -15.62
N ASP A 173 41.22 -2.38 -15.00
CA ASP A 173 40.44 -3.52 -15.52
C ASP A 173 39.17 -3.05 -16.25
N ASP A 174 39.28 -2.91 -17.58
CA ASP A 174 38.19 -2.56 -18.50
C ASP A 174 37.00 -3.56 -18.47
N ALA A 175 37.19 -4.76 -17.87
CA ALA A 175 36.11 -5.74 -17.73
C ALA A 175 35.17 -5.45 -16.55
N ILE A 176 35.51 -4.49 -15.68
CA ILE A 176 34.76 -4.18 -14.46
C ILE A 176 34.31 -2.72 -14.48
N ILE A 177 33.00 -2.53 -14.42
CA ILE A 177 32.36 -1.22 -14.37
C ILE A 177 31.79 -1.01 -12.96
N PRO A 178 32.34 -0.09 -12.16
CA PRO A 178 31.80 0.21 -10.83
C PRO A 178 30.39 0.79 -10.91
N ILE A 179 29.47 0.31 -10.07
CA ILE A 179 28.11 0.87 -9.92
C ILE A 179 27.92 1.51 -8.54
N LEU A 180 28.51 0.93 -7.49
CA LEU A 180 28.38 1.35 -6.10
C LEU A 180 29.73 1.31 -5.38
N PHE A 181 29.93 2.20 -4.42
CA PHE A 181 31.09 2.22 -3.53
C PHE A 181 30.66 2.32 -2.06
N PHE A 182 31.44 1.75 -1.15
CA PHE A 182 31.40 2.10 0.26
C PHE A 182 32.30 3.32 0.52
N LYS A 183 31.79 4.33 1.24
CA LYS A 183 32.58 5.47 1.74
C LYS A 183 33.50 5.02 2.87
N PRO A 184 34.68 5.66 3.05
CA PRO A 184 35.54 5.43 4.21
C PRO A 184 34.77 5.51 5.53
N ALA A 185 35.01 4.60 6.47
CA ALA A 185 34.47 4.65 7.83
C ALA A 185 35.33 3.84 8.81
N GLY A 186 35.45 4.31 10.05
CA GLY A 186 36.17 3.60 11.11
C GLY A 186 37.60 3.22 10.71
N SER A 187 37.91 1.92 10.72
CA SER A 187 39.22 1.37 10.37
C SER A 187 39.45 1.21 8.86
N ILE A 188 38.50 1.60 8.01
CA ILE A 188 38.59 1.51 6.54
C ILE A 188 38.83 2.93 6.00
N PRO A 189 40.08 3.32 5.74
CA PRO A 189 40.43 4.71 5.43
C PRO A 189 40.15 5.09 3.96
N LYS A 190 39.73 4.15 3.12
CA LYS A 190 39.58 4.35 1.68
C LYS A 190 38.18 3.97 1.18
N LYS A 191 37.80 4.60 0.08
CA LYS A 191 36.64 4.20 -0.73
C LYS A 191 36.92 2.83 -1.36
N THR A 192 35.95 1.93 -1.30
CA THR A 192 36.07 0.57 -1.83
C THR A 192 34.87 0.23 -2.70
N LEU A 193 35.05 -0.61 -3.72
CA LEU A 193 33.95 -1.10 -4.54
C LEU A 193 32.99 -1.88 -3.63
N ALA A 194 31.69 -1.59 -3.74
CA ALA A 194 30.70 -2.19 -2.84
C ALA A 194 30.39 -3.63 -3.27
N ALA A 195 30.70 -4.56 -2.37
CA ALA A 195 30.22 -5.94 -2.40
C ALA A 195 29.61 -6.24 -1.01
N ALA A 196 28.33 -6.64 -0.98
CA ALA A 196 27.60 -6.87 0.25
C ALA A 196 26.95 -8.25 0.29
N ILE A 197 26.98 -8.84 1.47
CA ILE A 197 26.11 -9.92 1.89
C ILE A 197 24.89 -9.29 2.52
N ILE A 198 23.78 -9.46 1.81
CA ILE A 198 22.48 -9.15 2.32
C ILE A 198 22.11 -10.34 3.20
N ASP A 199 21.80 -10.14 4.48
CA ASP A 199 21.27 -11.22 5.35
C ASP A 199 19.95 -10.79 6.02
N GLN A 200 19.51 -9.55 5.78
CA GLN A 200 18.32 -8.97 6.38
C GLN A 200 17.55 -8.12 5.37
N ASP A 201 16.22 -8.13 5.52
CA ASP A 201 15.33 -7.20 4.83
C ASP A 201 15.54 -5.79 5.41
N SER A 202 16.23 -4.95 4.65
CA SER A 202 16.48 -3.54 4.98
C SER A 202 16.14 -2.64 3.79
N LEU A 203 16.04 -1.33 4.03
CA LEU A 203 15.78 -0.37 2.96
C LEU A 203 16.88 -0.48 1.90
N THR A 204 18.14 -0.55 2.32
CA THR A 204 19.27 -0.75 1.42
C THR A 204 19.09 -2.01 0.57
N SER A 205 18.82 -3.16 1.18
CA SER A 205 18.64 -4.43 0.46
C SER A 205 17.53 -4.33 -0.59
N THR A 206 16.42 -3.69 -0.23
CA THR A 206 15.26 -3.47 -1.10
C THR A 206 15.61 -2.59 -2.29
N MET A 207 16.33 -1.50 -2.04
CA MET A 207 16.81 -0.60 -3.09
C MET A 207 17.78 -1.27 -4.04
N LEU A 208 18.74 -2.05 -3.51
CA LEU A 208 19.65 -2.84 -4.33
C LEU A 208 18.89 -3.85 -5.20
N ASN A 209 17.82 -4.44 -4.66
CA ASN A 209 16.96 -5.36 -5.41
C ASN A 209 16.27 -4.69 -6.61
N HIS A 210 15.78 -3.47 -6.46
CA HIS A 210 15.21 -2.72 -7.58
C HIS A 210 16.23 -2.41 -8.67
N LEU A 211 17.47 -2.07 -8.30
CA LEU A 211 18.54 -1.81 -9.26
C LEU A 211 18.86 -3.05 -10.09
N TRP A 212 19.13 -4.20 -9.45
CA TRP A 212 19.53 -5.40 -10.19
C TRP A 212 18.35 -6.03 -10.93
N ILE A 213 17.11 -6.00 -10.41
CA ILE A 213 15.94 -6.52 -11.12
C ILE A 213 15.75 -5.73 -12.42
N THR A 214 15.76 -4.40 -12.35
CA THR A 214 15.57 -3.56 -13.53
C THR A 214 16.69 -3.77 -14.55
N TRP A 215 17.94 -3.85 -14.07
CA TRP A 215 19.07 -4.14 -14.95
C TRP A 215 18.97 -5.53 -15.58
N ALA A 216 18.73 -6.59 -14.80
CA ALA A 216 18.70 -7.96 -15.30
C ALA A 216 17.57 -8.18 -16.33
N THR A 217 16.41 -7.59 -16.07
CA THR A 217 15.22 -7.62 -16.96
C THR A 217 15.35 -6.70 -18.17
N ARG A 218 16.34 -5.79 -18.19
CA ARG A 218 16.42 -4.66 -19.14
C ARG A 218 15.14 -3.79 -19.12
N GLY A 219 14.49 -3.72 -17.97
CA GLY A 219 13.19 -3.06 -17.77
C GLY A 219 12.03 -3.71 -18.52
N LEU A 220 12.15 -4.97 -18.97
CA LEU A 220 11.04 -5.78 -19.48
C LEU A 220 10.55 -6.71 -18.37
N ILE A 221 9.54 -6.30 -17.64
CA ILE A 221 9.06 -6.99 -16.44
C ILE A 221 7.65 -7.56 -16.73
N PRO A 222 7.46 -8.88 -16.69
CA PRO A 222 6.14 -9.53 -16.83
C PRO A 222 5.33 -9.32 -15.54
N GLY A 223 4.95 -8.08 -15.28
CA GLY A 223 4.57 -7.62 -13.97
C GLY A 223 4.31 -6.12 -13.93
N HIS A 224 4.05 -5.62 -12.73
CA HIS A 224 3.68 -4.23 -12.49
C HIS A 224 4.38 -3.69 -11.25
N ARG A 225 5.03 -2.52 -11.39
CA ARG A 225 5.54 -1.75 -10.26
C ARG A 225 4.58 -0.61 -9.94
N ARG A 226 3.97 -0.67 -8.76
CA ARG A 226 3.05 0.38 -8.28
C ARG A 226 3.17 0.54 -6.78
N VAL A 227 3.09 1.79 -6.34
CA VAL A 227 3.07 2.14 -4.93
C VAL A 227 1.69 2.70 -4.58
N PHE A 228 0.95 1.93 -3.78
CA PHE A 228 -0.29 2.37 -3.19
C PHE A 228 -0.05 2.91 -1.79
N PHE A 229 -0.15 4.24 -1.65
CA PHE A 229 -0.02 4.88 -0.35
C PHE A 229 -1.40 5.21 0.20
N ASN A 230 -1.97 4.27 0.96
CA ASN A 230 -3.35 4.31 1.41
C ASN A 230 -3.45 4.51 2.95
N PRO A 231 -3.29 5.74 3.46
CA PRO A 231 -3.62 6.04 4.85
C PRO A 231 -5.14 5.95 5.06
N GLN A 232 -5.54 5.18 6.07
CA GLN A 232 -6.94 4.96 6.44
C GLN A 232 -7.17 5.34 7.90
N VAL A 233 -8.19 6.14 8.18
CA VAL A 233 -8.58 6.57 9.53
C VAL A 233 -9.81 5.79 9.97
N GLU A 234 -9.65 4.89 10.94
CA GLU A 234 -10.74 4.14 11.59
C GLU A 234 -11.46 4.99 12.65
N ASN A 235 -12.68 4.55 12.99
CA ASN A 235 -13.51 5.08 14.07
C ASN A 235 -14.03 6.50 13.84
N VAL A 236 -14.13 6.96 12.58
CA VAL A 236 -14.69 8.28 12.29
C VAL A 236 -16.11 8.39 12.88
N PHE A 237 -16.40 9.54 13.50
CA PHE A 237 -17.53 9.87 14.38
C PHE A 237 -17.50 9.33 15.80
N LEU A 238 -16.75 8.27 16.12
CA LEU A 238 -16.67 7.75 17.50
C LEU A 238 -15.74 8.60 18.37
N SER A 239 -15.94 8.48 19.68
CA SER A 239 -14.96 8.91 20.67
C SER A 239 -14.02 7.76 21.02
N THR A 240 -12.71 7.99 20.95
CA THR A 240 -11.68 7.00 21.26
C THR A 240 -11.06 7.28 22.62
N ARG A 241 -10.85 6.22 23.42
CA ARG A 241 -10.03 6.33 24.63
C ARG A 241 -8.57 6.51 24.24
N ILE A 242 -7.94 7.52 24.82
CA ILE A 242 -6.56 7.89 24.58
C ILE A 242 -5.79 7.85 25.89
N ILE A 243 -4.47 7.73 25.77
CA ILE A 243 -3.56 7.77 26.90
C ILE A 243 -3.70 9.10 27.65
N ASP A 244 -3.66 9.01 28.97
CA ASP A 244 -3.45 10.13 29.87
C ASP A 244 -2.03 10.07 30.46
N GLU A 245 -1.16 10.80 29.78
CA GLU A 245 0.27 10.92 30.10
C GLU A 245 0.53 11.58 31.46
N THR A 246 -0.45 12.30 32.02
CA THR A 246 -0.30 13.06 33.27
C THR A 246 -0.62 12.26 34.52
N LEU A 247 -1.10 11.02 34.40
CA LEU A 247 -1.51 10.20 35.55
C LEU A 247 -0.35 9.97 36.52
N GLU A 248 0.82 9.56 36.00
CA GLU A 248 1.99 9.27 36.83
C GLU A 248 2.58 10.54 37.46
N GLU A 249 2.57 11.66 36.74
CA GLU A 249 2.97 12.99 37.27
C GLU A 249 2.08 13.44 38.44
N ASN A 250 0.79 13.05 38.41
CA ASN A 250 -0.17 13.32 39.48
C ASN A 250 -0.15 12.25 40.60
N GLY A 251 0.86 11.38 40.63
CA GLY A 251 1.02 10.34 41.65
C GLY A 251 0.07 9.14 41.48
N VAL A 252 -0.63 9.04 40.35
CA VAL A 252 -1.47 7.87 40.03
C VAL A 252 -0.58 6.78 39.44
N LYS A 253 -0.54 5.62 40.10
CA LYS A 253 0.22 4.46 39.63
C LYS A 253 -0.47 3.85 38.39
N VAL A 254 0.26 3.76 37.28
CA VAL A 254 -0.19 3.13 36.03
C VAL A 254 0.47 1.76 35.90
N ASP A 255 -0.25 0.72 36.30
CA ASP A 255 0.24 -0.68 36.35
C ASP A 255 -0.06 -1.45 35.05
N SER A 256 -1.03 -1.01 34.26
CA SER A 256 -1.40 -1.61 32.99
C SER A 256 -1.66 -0.58 31.88
N PHE A 257 -1.65 -1.05 30.64
CA PHE A 257 -2.05 -0.26 29.48
C PHE A 257 -3.49 0.27 29.59
N GLU A 258 -4.38 -0.52 30.20
CA GLU A 258 -5.79 -0.16 30.35
C GLU A 258 -5.99 1.00 31.32
N ASP A 259 -5.20 1.04 32.40
CA ASP A 259 -5.21 2.12 33.40
C ASP A 259 -4.81 3.46 32.77
N ALA A 260 -3.91 3.42 31.78
CA ALA A 260 -3.45 4.62 31.08
C ALA A 260 -4.53 5.23 30.16
N LEU A 261 -5.53 4.47 29.74
CA LEU A 261 -6.57 4.90 28.80
C LEU A 261 -7.75 5.61 29.49
N SER A 262 -7.49 6.70 30.22
CA SER A 262 -8.53 7.40 31.01
C SER A 262 -9.19 8.58 30.27
N LYS A 263 -8.50 9.19 29.29
CA LYS A 263 -9.01 10.32 28.50
C LYS A 263 -9.81 9.82 27.29
N LYS A 264 -10.73 10.65 26.81
CA LYS A 264 -11.49 10.41 25.56
C LYS A 264 -11.33 11.58 24.62
N TYR A 265 -11.21 11.30 23.33
CA TYR A 265 -11.16 12.32 22.30
C TYR A 265 -12.00 11.94 21.09
N ARG A 266 -12.66 12.93 20.50
CA ARG A 266 -13.41 12.85 19.25
C ARG A 266 -12.93 14.00 18.37
N ALA A 267 -12.48 13.68 17.17
CA ALA A 267 -12.05 14.64 16.16
C ALA A 267 -13.21 15.58 15.80
N THR A 268 -12.84 16.80 15.44
CA THR A 268 -13.74 17.91 15.17
C THR A 268 -13.68 18.32 13.69
N PRO A 269 -14.63 19.13 13.20
CA PRO A 269 -14.51 19.75 11.88
C PRO A 269 -13.17 20.47 11.67
N HIS A 270 -12.64 21.11 12.71
CA HIS A 270 -11.36 21.83 12.63
C HIS A 270 -10.22 20.87 12.28
N ASP A 271 -10.12 19.73 12.97
CA ASP A 271 -9.08 18.73 12.73
C ASP A 271 -9.08 18.24 11.28
N TYR A 272 -10.26 17.91 10.75
CA TYR A 272 -10.39 17.46 9.36
C TYR A 272 -10.18 18.59 8.35
N SER A 273 -10.60 19.84 8.64
CA SER A 273 -10.33 20.97 7.76
C SER A 273 -8.82 21.19 7.58
N LYS A 274 -8.06 21.11 8.68
CA LYS A 274 -6.60 21.21 8.65
C LYS A 274 -5.94 20.01 7.98
N LEU A 275 -6.51 18.82 8.11
CA LEU A 275 -6.06 17.65 7.38
C LEU A 275 -6.27 17.81 5.87
N ILE A 276 -7.41 18.35 5.43
CA ILE A 276 -7.68 18.68 4.03
C ILE A 276 -6.68 19.71 3.50
N GLU A 277 -6.46 20.81 4.23
CA GLU A 277 -5.50 21.86 3.86
C GLU A 277 -4.11 21.26 3.62
N MET A 278 -3.61 20.48 4.58
CA MET A 278 -2.29 19.85 4.52
C MET A 278 -2.18 18.84 3.36
N VAL A 279 -3.17 17.96 3.14
CA VAL A 279 -3.16 17.01 2.00
C VAL A 279 -3.20 17.76 0.67
N LYS A 280 -3.94 18.88 0.57
CA LYS A 280 -3.95 19.73 -0.63
C LYS A 280 -2.59 20.38 -0.88
N GLU A 281 -1.91 20.83 0.16
CA GLU A 281 -0.56 21.38 0.07
C GLU A 281 0.43 20.33 -0.43
N LEU A 282 0.47 19.14 0.19
CA LEU A 282 1.34 18.04 -0.24
C LEU A 282 1.14 17.65 -1.71
N ASN A 283 -0.12 17.61 -2.17
CA ASN A 283 -0.45 17.29 -3.56
C ASN A 283 -0.06 18.40 -4.56
N LYS A 284 0.10 19.66 -4.11
CA LYS A 284 0.31 20.82 -4.99
C LYS A 284 1.75 21.31 -5.03
N ASN A 285 2.49 21.21 -3.93
CA ASN A 285 3.75 21.90 -3.74
C ASN A 285 4.96 21.19 -4.35
N GLY A 286 4.76 20.06 -5.03
CA GLY A 286 5.86 19.22 -5.52
C GLY A 286 6.53 18.41 -4.40
N ASP A 287 5.93 18.36 -3.21
CA ASP A 287 6.41 17.56 -2.07
C ASP A 287 6.33 16.05 -2.33
N MET A 288 5.55 15.62 -3.32
CA MET A 288 5.46 14.24 -3.80
C MET A 288 6.03 14.13 -5.21
N ASN A 289 6.60 12.98 -5.53
CA ASN A 289 7.09 12.69 -6.89
C ASN A 289 6.00 12.88 -7.96
N SER A 290 6.40 13.30 -9.17
CA SER A 290 5.48 13.51 -10.29
C SER A 290 4.56 12.31 -10.53
N GLY A 291 3.28 12.55 -10.82
CA GLY A 291 2.25 11.52 -10.98
C GLY A 291 1.64 11.00 -9.67
N SER A 292 2.13 11.46 -8.51
CA SER A 292 1.56 11.10 -7.21
C SER A 292 0.20 11.77 -6.96
N ARG A 293 -0.61 11.15 -6.11
CA ARG A 293 -1.85 11.71 -5.58
C ARG A 293 -2.19 11.09 -4.24
N LEU A 294 -2.11 11.89 -3.18
CA LEU A 294 -2.49 11.50 -1.82
C LEU A 294 -3.98 11.76 -1.56
N ARG A 295 -4.67 10.78 -0.99
CA ARG A 295 -6.03 10.90 -0.45
C ARG A 295 -6.21 9.95 0.73
N ILE A 296 -6.77 10.46 1.82
CA ILE A 296 -7.02 9.67 3.02
C ILE A 296 -8.37 8.96 2.90
N GLU A 297 -8.44 7.69 3.31
CA GLU A 297 -9.71 6.96 3.41
C GLU A 297 -10.29 7.00 4.82
N LEU A 298 -11.55 7.37 4.96
CA LEU A 298 -12.27 7.46 6.22
C LEU A 298 -13.15 6.22 6.41
N ALA A 299 -12.83 5.42 7.42
CA ALA A 299 -13.59 4.24 7.82
C ALA A 299 -14.53 4.61 8.98
N PHE A 300 -15.81 4.81 8.68
CA PHE A 300 -16.75 5.49 9.59
C PHE A 300 -17.73 4.57 10.30
N ASN A 301 -18.17 5.02 11.47
CA ASN A 301 -19.10 4.35 12.36
C ASN A 301 -20.24 5.30 12.74
N GLY A 302 -21.41 5.15 12.10
CA GLY A 302 -22.54 6.07 12.24
C GLY A 302 -23.07 6.25 13.66
N ASP A 303 -22.96 5.24 14.52
CA ASP A 303 -23.41 5.30 15.93
C ASP A 303 -22.67 6.39 16.72
N GLY A 304 -21.46 6.76 16.30
CA GLY A 304 -20.68 7.82 16.95
C GLY A 304 -21.36 9.19 16.92
N ILE A 305 -22.21 9.45 15.92
CA ILE A 305 -23.03 10.67 15.86
C ILE A 305 -24.07 10.66 16.97
N HIS A 306 -24.79 9.55 17.12
CA HIS A 306 -25.80 9.39 18.17
C HIS A 306 -25.19 9.45 19.57
N GLN A 307 -24.06 8.77 19.78
CA GLN A 307 -23.33 8.83 21.05
C GLN A 307 -22.92 10.26 21.42
N TYR A 308 -22.44 11.05 20.45
CA TYR A 308 -22.09 12.45 20.67
C TYR A 308 -23.32 13.29 21.02
N LEU A 309 -24.41 13.18 20.24
CA LEU A 309 -25.65 13.94 20.47
C LEU A 309 -26.25 13.66 21.86
N ASN A 310 -26.22 12.40 22.31
CA ASN A 310 -26.68 12.00 23.64
C ASN A 310 -25.79 12.57 24.76
N SER A 311 -24.49 12.74 24.50
CA SER A 311 -23.55 13.29 25.49
C SER A 311 -23.75 14.79 25.75
N ILE A 312 -24.20 15.55 24.74
CA ILE A 312 -24.42 17.00 24.84
C ILE A 312 -25.85 17.37 25.20
N ASP A 313 -26.83 16.50 24.94
CA ASP A 313 -28.22 16.68 25.33
C ASP A 313 -28.84 15.35 25.81
N PRO A 314 -28.59 14.97 27.08
CA PRO A 314 -29.07 13.71 27.66
C PRO A 314 -30.60 13.64 27.81
N THR A 315 -31.31 14.76 27.62
CA THR A 315 -32.77 14.82 27.70
C THR A 315 -33.45 14.42 26.39
N ARG A 316 -32.67 14.26 25.31
CA ARG A 316 -33.16 13.68 24.06
C ARG A 316 -33.39 12.20 24.25
N GLU A 317 -34.63 11.76 24.06
CA GLU A 317 -34.94 10.37 23.72
C GLU A 317 -34.37 10.06 22.32
N LEU A 318 -33.05 9.85 22.24
CA LEU A 318 -32.40 9.31 21.06
C LEU A 318 -31.71 8.02 21.46
N TYR A 319 -32.29 6.91 21.03
CA TYR A 319 -31.83 5.52 21.11
C TYR A 319 -30.63 5.29 22.02
N ALA A 320 -30.91 5.16 23.32
CA ALA A 320 -29.96 4.72 24.31
C ALA A 320 -29.48 3.31 23.95
N ARG A 321 -28.16 3.14 23.79
CA ARG A 321 -27.54 1.81 23.83
C ARG A 321 -27.36 1.40 25.30
N SER A 322 -27.62 0.14 25.64
CA SER A 322 -27.20 -0.41 26.93
C SER A 322 -25.67 -0.39 26.98
N PRO A 323 -25.06 0.17 28.04
CA PRO A 323 -23.69 -0.13 28.39
C PRO A 323 -23.64 -1.56 28.94
N ASP A 324 -22.52 -2.23 28.73
CA ASP A 324 -22.17 -3.56 29.22
C ASP A 324 -22.65 -4.75 28.38
N ALA A 325 -21.70 -5.65 28.16
CA ALA A 325 -21.87 -6.91 27.48
C ALA A 325 -23.03 -7.73 28.09
N GLY A 326 -23.92 -8.26 27.26
CA GLY A 326 -24.68 -9.47 27.60
C GLY A 326 -26.21 -9.41 27.57
N THR A 327 -26.88 -8.25 27.39
CA THR A 327 -28.35 -8.26 27.25
C THR A 327 -28.88 -7.18 26.28
N PRO A 328 -29.67 -7.54 25.25
CA PRO A 328 -30.22 -6.58 24.29
C PRO A 328 -31.55 -6.00 24.79
N ILE A 329 -31.59 -4.72 25.19
CA ILE A 329 -32.83 -3.96 25.49
C ILE A 329 -32.52 -2.47 25.25
N ALA A 330 -33.25 -1.62 24.52
CA ALA A 330 -34.47 -1.69 23.71
C ALA A 330 -34.24 -0.78 22.47
N VAL A 331 -34.38 -1.27 21.24
CA VAL A 331 -35.62 -1.15 20.45
C VAL A 331 -36.01 0.32 20.18
N VAL A 332 -35.43 0.92 19.14
CA VAL A 332 -36.29 1.58 18.12
C VAL A 332 -37.28 0.50 17.76
N SER A 333 -38.55 0.72 18.10
CA SER A 333 -39.70 -0.11 17.72
C SER A 333 -39.32 -1.37 16.96
N ASN A 334 -39.50 -2.53 17.59
CA ASN A 334 -39.43 -3.83 16.96
C ASN A 334 -40.50 -3.88 15.85
N LYS A 335 -40.21 -3.27 14.71
CA LYS A 335 -39.87 -4.05 13.57
C LYS A 335 -38.34 -4.15 13.58
N ILE A 336 -37.79 -5.14 14.29
CA ILE A 336 -37.08 -6.20 13.57
C ILE A 336 -37.63 -6.19 12.13
N LEU A 337 -36.76 -6.11 11.13
CA LEU A 337 -37.09 -6.63 9.81
C LEU A 337 -37.39 -8.13 10.02
N GLN A 338 -38.54 -8.40 10.66
CA GLN A 338 -39.08 -9.72 10.82
C GLN A 338 -39.50 -9.93 9.40
N ALA A 339 -38.80 -10.85 8.75
CA ALA A 339 -39.34 -11.58 7.62
C ALA A 339 -40.59 -12.36 8.10
N ASN A 340 -41.57 -11.67 8.67
CA ASN A 340 -42.86 -12.21 9.03
C ASN A 340 -43.73 -11.95 7.82
N GLU A 341 -43.76 -12.95 6.96
CA GLU A 341 -44.94 -13.36 6.19
C GLU A 341 -45.67 -12.25 5.41
N ARG A 342 -44.98 -11.16 5.06
CA ARG A 342 -45.46 -10.16 4.11
C ARG A 342 -44.59 -10.25 2.88
N THR A 343 -45.14 -10.92 1.86
CA THR A 343 -44.85 -10.78 0.43
C THR A 343 -43.45 -10.27 0.07
N ALA A 344 -42.56 -11.18 -0.34
CA ALA A 344 -41.53 -11.01 -1.38
C ALA A 344 -40.61 -9.75 -1.42
N SER A 345 -40.59 -8.88 -0.41
CA SER A 345 -39.80 -7.64 -0.45
C SER A 345 -38.35 -7.87 -0.05
N THR A 346 -37.43 -7.28 -0.80
CA THR A 346 -35.98 -7.41 -0.56
C THR A 346 -35.52 -6.53 0.62
N GLU A 347 -34.42 -6.88 1.29
CA GLU A 347 -33.84 -6.04 2.37
C GLU A 347 -33.56 -4.59 1.92
N LYS A 348 -33.20 -4.42 0.64
CA LYS A 348 -33.11 -3.11 -0.01
C LYS A 348 -34.45 -2.36 0.03
N GLU A 349 -35.55 -3.00 -0.38
CA GLU A 349 -36.88 -2.37 -0.41
C GLU A 349 -37.33 -1.94 0.98
N ILE A 350 -37.09 -2.78 2.00
CA ILE A 350 -37.53 -2.45 3.35
C ILE A 350 -36.69 -1.31 3.94
N LEU A 351 -35.36 -1.28 3.68
CA LEU A 351 -34.53 -0.14 4.04
C LEU A 351 -35.06 1.15 3.40
N LEU A 352 -35.36 1.12 2.10
CA LEU A 352 -35.86 2.29 1.36
C LEU A 352 -37.22 2.78 1.88
N GLU A 353 -38.11 1.86 2.26
CA GLU A 353 -39.41 2.18 2.87
C GLU A 353 -39.22 2.88 4.22
N GLU A 354 -38.41 2.30 5.11
CA GLU A 354 -38.13 2.86 6.44
C GLU A 354 -37.43 4.23 6.35
N ILE A 355 -36.42 4.35 5.50
CA ILE A 355 -35.76 5.63 5.20
C ILE A 355 -36.78 6.65 4.73
N SER A 356 -37.69 6.28 3.83
CA SER A 356 -38.65 7.22 3.27
C SER A 356 -39.67 7.76 4.26
N LYS A 357 -40.04 6.95 5.25
CA LYS A 357 -40.98 7.34 6.30
C LYS A 357 -40.42 8.39 7.26
N TYR A 358 -39.10 8.38 7.49
CA TYR A 358 -38.46 9.17 8.55
C TYR A 358 -37.24 9.97 8.07
N TRP A 359 -37.09 10.16 6.76
CA TRP A 359 -35.91 10.79 6.17
C TRP A 359 -35.63 12.17 6.79
N ASP A 360 -36.60 13.09 6.71
CA ASP A 360 -36.40 14.47 7.13
C ASP A 360 -36.13 14.58 8.64
N SER A 361 -36.86 13.81 9.46
CA SER A 361 -36.68 13.85 10.92
C SER A 361 -35.34 13.25 11.37
N ARG A 362 -34.90 12.14 10.76
CA ARG A 362 -33.60 11.54 11.06
C ARG A 362 -32.45 12.39 10.54
N HIS A 363 -32.55 12.88 9.30
CA HIS A 363 -31.56 13.79 8.75
C HIS A 363 -31.43 15.05 9.61
N HIS A 364 -32.54 15.69 9.96
CA HIS A 364 -32.56 16.83 10.88
C HIS A 364 -31.90 16.52 12.23
N THR A 365 -32.06 15.32 12.75
CA THR A 365 -31.40 14.88 13.98
C THR A 365 -29.88 14.77 13.79
N LEU A 366 -29.42 14.11 12.73
CA LEU A 366 -27.99 13.94 12.43
C LEU A 366 -27.30 15.30 12.19
N THR A 367 -27.99 16.25 11.54
CA THR A 367 -27.48 17.62 11.31
C THR A 367 -27.28 18.45 12.58
N LYS A 368 -27.55 17.90 13.77
CA LYS A 368 -27.18 18.55 15.04
C LYS A 368 -25.73 18.26 15.44
N ASP A 369 -25.06 17.31 14.78
CA ASP A 369 -23.65 17.04 14.96
C ASP A 369 -22.83 17.86 13.96
N GLU A 370 -21.95 18.71 14.47
CA GLU A 370 -21.13 19.61 13.64
C GLU A 370 -20.20 18.84 12.70
N LEU A 371 -19.69 17.68 13.12
CA LEU A 371 -18.85 16.83 12.28
C LEU A 371 -19.66 16.17 11.17
N PHE A 372 -20.90 15.75 11.46
CA PHE A 372 -21.80 15.26 10.42
C PHE A 372 -22.08 16.35 9.39
N ASN A 373 -22.43 17.57 9.82
CA ASN A 373 -22.66 18.69 8.91
C ASN A 373 -21.44 19.03 8.06
N PHE A 374 -20.25 19.02 8.67
CA PHE A 374 -19.00 19.24 7.96
C PHE A 374 -18.81 18.26 6.81
N PHE A 375 -19.08 16.96 7.03
CA PHE A 375 -18.99 15.94 5.99
C PHE A 375 -20.24 15.83 5.09
N ALA A 376 -21.39 16.37 5.48
CA ALA A 376 -22.56 16.47 4.61
C ALA A 376 -22.29 17.47 3.46
N ASP A 377 -21.41 18.45 3.66
CA ASP A 377 -20.88 19.28 2.57
C ASP A 377 -19.99 18.46 1.63
N VAL A 378 -20.40 18.39 0.36
CA VAL A 378 -19.67 17.70 -0.71
C VAL A 378 -18.25 18.25 -0.88
N ASN A 379 -18.00 19.54 -0.62
CA ASN A 379 -16.69 20.14 -0.76
C ASN A 379 -15.66 19.62 0.25
N ASN A 380 -16.13 19.14 1.41
CA ASN A 380 -15.26 18.48 2.38
C ASN A 380 -15.22 16.97 2.13
N ARG A 381 -16.38 16.35 1.87
CA ARG A 381 -16.49 14.90 1.69
C ARG A 381 -15.69 14.37 0.49
N LYS A 382 -15.68 15.12 -0.62
CA LYS A 382 -14.95 14.76 -1.86
C LYS A 382 -13.43 14.86 -1.75
N GLU A 383 -12.91 15.28 -0.59
CA GLU A 383 -11.46 15.31 -0.33
C GLU A 383 -10.98 13.97 0.27
N PHE A 384 -11.90 13.06 0.62
CA PHE A 384 -11.59 11.76 1.25
C PHE A 384 -12.17 10.58 0.46
N ASN A 385 -11.50 9.44 0.51
CA ASN A 385 -12.14 8.16 0.20
C ASN A 385 -12.94 7.70 1.42
N TRP A 386 -13.94 6.83 1.24
CA TRP A 386 -14.84 6.42 2.32
C TRP A 386 -15.12 4.93 2.28
N VAL A 387 -15.20 4.31 3.46
CA VAL A 387 -15.57 2.90 3.63
C VAL A 387 -16.36 2.70 4.92
N SER A 388 -17.27 1.72 4.94
CA SER A 388 -18.02 1.35 6.14
C SER A 388 -17.12 0.63 7.14
N ASN A 389 -17.21 0.95 8.43
CA ASN A 389 -16.57 0.19 9.51
C ASN A 389 -17.59 -0.42 10.49
N THR A 390 -18.77 -0.79 9.95
CA THR A 390 -20.02 -1.07 10.66
C THR A 390 -20.62 0.13 11.39
N PHE A 391 -21.89 0.04 11.79
CA PHE A 391 -22.60 1.14 12.43
C PHE A 391 -22.00 1.51 13.79
N SER A 392 -21.88 0.53 14.69
CA SER A 392 -21.59 0.77 16.10
C SER A 392 -20.23 0.27 16.58
N ASN A 393 -19.43 -0.25 15.64
CA ASN A 393 -18.14 -0.88 15.91
C ASN A 393 -18.28 -2.05 16.90
N GLN A 394 -19.33 -2.85 16.73
CA GLN A 394 -19.57 -4.04 17.54
C GLN A 394 -18.55 -5.16 17.19
N ILE A 395 -18.22 -5.99 18.18
CA ILE A 395 -17.40 -7.17 17.98
C ILE A 395 -18.24 -8.27 17.32
N PHE A 396 -17.76 -8.81 16.20
CA PHE A 396 -18.42 -9.89 15.47
C PHE A 396 -17.87 -11.25 15.92
N ILE A 397 -18.16 -11.62 17.17
CA ILE A 397 -17.90 -12.95 17.74
C ILE A 397 -19.23 -13.48 18.26
N ASN A 398 -19.60 -14.71 17.89
CA ASN A 398 -20.88 -15.33 18.27
C ASN A 398 -22.10 -14.44 17.94
N ILE A 399 -22.03 -13.74 16.82
CA ILE A 399 -23.05 -12.79 16.37
C ILE A 399 -24.02 -13.45 15.39
N THR A 400 -25.28 -13.03 15.38
CA THR A 400 -26.34 -13.59 14.53
C THR A 400 -26.50 -12.83 13.20
N HIS A 401 -27.10 -13.46 12.18
CA HIS A 401 -27.40 -12.80 10.90
C HIS A 401 -28.15 -11.46 11.07
N PRO A 402 -29.22 -11.35 11.91
CA PRO A 402 -29.91 -10.08 12.12
C PRO A 402 -29.01 -8.98 12.71
N GLU A 403 -28.10 -9.31 13.63
CA GLU A 403 -27.21 -8.34 14.24
C GLU A 403 -26.17 -7.82 13.24
N VAL A 404 -25.57 -8.70 12.43
CA VAL A 404 -24.65 -8.30 11.36
C VAL A 404 -25.38 -7.45 10.31
N ARG A 405 -26.59 -7.86 9.90
CA ARG A 405 -27.45 -7.08 9.00
C ARG A 405 -27.68 -5.68 9.55
N ASP A 406 -28.09 -5.55 10.80
CA ASP A 406 -28.44 -4.27 11.40
C ASP A 406 -27.23 -3.33 11.44
N GLU A 407 -26.04 -3.87 11.73
CA GLU A 407 -24.78 -3.14 11.69
C GLU A 407 -24.41 -2.63 10.30
N VAL A 408 -24.74 -3.39 9.25
CA VAL A 408 -24.53 -2.98 7.85
C VAL A 408 -25.56 -1.95 7.41
N LEU A 409 -26.85 -2.26 7.56
CA LEU A 409 -27.95 -1.43 7.07
C LEU A 409 -27.98 -0.05 7.73
N LYS A 410 -27.78 0.02 9.06
CA LYS A 410 -27.75 1.31 9.77
C LYS A 410 -26.57 2.18 9.33
N ASN A 411 -25.43 1.58 9.00
CA ASN A 411 -24.29 2.36 8.50
C ASN A 411 -24.51 2.81 7.04
N ILE A 412 -25.18 1.98 6.22
CA ILE A 412 -25.63 2.39 4.87
C ILE A 412 -26.61 3.57 4.96
N GLU A 413 -27.55 3.55 5.90
CA GLU A 413 -28.46 4.68 6.13
C GLU A 413 -27.69 5.98 6.41
N VAL A 414 -26.70 5.93 7.31
CA VAL A 414 -25.84 7.09 7.58
C VAL A 414 -25.05 7.51 6.33
N ALA A 415 -24.57 6.56 5.52
CA ALA A 415 -23.93 6.87 4.24
C ALA A 415 -24.87 7.61 3.27
N ILE A 416 -26.15 7.25 3.24
CA ILE A 416 -27.16 7.96 2.44
C ILE A 416 -27.36 9.37 2.98
N HIS A 417 -27.50 9.55 4.29
CA HIS A 417 -27.64 10.86 4.91
C HIS A 417 -26.41 11.76 4.74
N LEU A 418 -25.21 11.18 4.69
CA LEU A 418 -23.97 11.88 4.34
C LEU A 418 -23.88 12.22 2.84
N GLY A 419 -24.71 11.61 1.98
CA GLY A 419 -24.61 11.77 0.53
C GLY A 419 -23.42 11.04 -0.08
N LEU A 420 -23.00 9.89 0.49
CA LEU A 420 -22.03 8.97 -0.13
C LEU A 420 -22.70 8.00 -1.10
N ILE A 421 -23.96 7.69 -0.83
CA ILE A 421 -24.82 6.84 -1.64
C ILE A 421 -26.12 7.60 -1.85
N ASN A 422 -26.69 7.54 -3.05
CA ASN A 422 -27.98 8.16 -3.27
C ASN A 422 -29.08 7.40 -2.53
N ARG A 423 -30.19 8.08 -2.25
CA ARG A 423 -31.31 7.51 -1.48
C ARG A 423 -31.92 6.26 -2.11
N GLU A 424 -31.81 6.09 -3.43
CA GLU A 424 -32.35 4.93 -4.15
C GLU A 424 -31.40 3.71 -4.20
N LEU A 425 -30.18 3.86 -3.69
CA LEU A 425 -29.09 2.88 -3.79
C LEU A 425 -28.82 2.45 -5.24
N THR A 426 -29.02 3.37 -6.19
CA THR A 426 -28.75 3.16 -7.61
C THR A 426 -27.36 3.69 -7.96
N ASN A 427 -26.92 4.76 -7.30
CA ASN A 427 -25.63 5.41 -7.53
C ASN A 427 -24.91 5.69 -6.20
N SER A 428 -23.58 5.72 -6.25
CA SER A 428 -22.74 6.12 -5.14
C SER A 428 -21.62 7.01 -5.64
N GLU A 429 -21.06 7.83 -4.75
CA GLU A 429 -19.90 8.65 -5.06
C GLU A 429 -18.71 7.78 -5.52
N MET A 430 -17.90 8.29 -6.44
CA MET A 430 -16.74 7.55 -6.97
C MET A 430 -15.69 7.22 -5.89
N TRP A 431 -15.68 7.99 -4.80
CA TRP A 431 -14.81 7.83 -3.63
C TRP A 431 -15.42 7.00 -2.49
N TRP A 432 -16.54 6.30 -2.73
CA TRP A 432 -17.16 5.35 -1.80
C TRP A 432 -16.76 3.90 -2.12
N SER A 433 -16.27 3.16 -1.14
CA SER A 433 -15.97 1.73 -1.22
C SER A 433 -17.21 0.90 -0.86
N LYS A 434 -18.02 0.54 -1.86
CA LYS A 434 -19.32 -0.13 -1.65
C LYS A 434 -19.22 -1.64 -1.48
N HIS A 435 -18.08 -2.24 -1.83
CA HIS A 435 -17.83 -3.68 -1.72
C HIS A 435 -16.88 -4.02 -0.58
N SER A 436 -16.40 -3.01 0.16
CA SER A 436 -15.50 -3.18 1.29
C SER A 436 -16.15 -2.83 2.62
N LEU A 437 -15.80 -3.56 3.68
CA LEU A 437 -16.23 -3.26 5.04
C LEU A 437 -15.19 -3.67 6.08
N GLY A 438 -14.95 -2.79 7.06
CA GLY A 438 -14.18 -3.10 8.27
C GLY A 438 -15.07 -3.50 9.44
N THR A 439 -14.50 -4.24 10.39
CA THR A 439 -15.15 -4.61 11.66
C THR A 439 -14.22 -4.29 12.83
N ARG A 440 -14.78 -4.24 14.04
CA ARG A 440 -13.97 -4.03 15.25
C ARG A 440 -12.90 -5.11 15.37
N GLY A 441 -11.64 -4.68 15.37
CA GLY A 441 -10.49 -5.58 15.51
C GLY A 441 -10.28 -6.53 14.34
N SER A 442 -10.94 -6.31 13.19
CA SER A 442 -10.93 -7.21 12.03
C SER A 442 -11.41 -8.63 12.41
N LEU A 443 -12.48 -8.69 13.23
CA LEU A 443 -13.09 -9.93 13.72
C LEU A 443 -14.31 -10.33 12.88
N GLY A 444 -14.60 -11.63 12.86
CA GLY A 444 -15.76 -12.21 12.20
C GLY A 444 -15.53 -12.71 10.77
N PHE A 445 -14.37 -12.45 10.14
CA PHE A 445 -14.15 -12.84 8.74
C PHE A 445 -13.87 -14.34 8.50
N THR A 446 -13.72 -15.09 9.60
CA THR A 446 -13.63 -16.56 9.64
C THR A 446 -14.88 -17.19 10.26
N ASP A 447 -15.97 -16.42 10.38
CA ASP A 447 -17.28 -16.89 10.84
C ASP A 447 -18.26 -16.95 9.66
N GLN A 448 -18.89 -18.11 9.46
CA GLN A 448 -19.82 -18.35 8.36
C GLN A 448 -21.02 -17.39 8.37
N THR A 449 -21.60 -17.16 9.55
CA THR A 449 -22.77 -16.29 9.74
C THR A 449 -22.45 -14.88 9.28
N VAL A 450 -21.29 -14.38 9.67
CA VAL A 450 -20.81 -13.05 9.30
C VAL A 450 -20.57 -12.98 7.79
N VAL A 451 -19.76 -13.88 7.23
CA VAL A 451 -19.36 -13.84 5.82
C VAL A 451 -20.58 -13.98 4.89
N GLU A 452 -21.48 -14.91 5.17
CA GLU A 452 -22.72 -15.07 4.38
C GLU A 452 -23.61 -13.83 4.44
N THR A 453 -23.74 -13.22 5.62
CA THR A 453 -24.53 -11.98 5.75
C THR A 453 -23.91 -10.84 4.96
N LEU A 454 -22.59 -10.64 5.05
CA LEU A 454 -21.91 -9.56 4.32
C LEU A 454 -22.04 -9.74 2.80
N LYS A 455 -21.94 -10.97 2.30
CA LYS A 455 -22.14 -11.28 0.87
C LYS A 455 -23.54 -10.93 0.38
N ASN A 456 -24.58 -11.07 1.20
CA ASN A 456 -25.95 -10.64 0.85
C ASN A 456 -26.06 -9.13 0.59
N TYR A 457 -25.13 -8.34 1.12
CA TYR A 457 -25.02 -6.89 0.88
C TYR A 457 -23.98 -6.53 -0.19
N ASN A 458 -23.56 -7.51 -0.99
CA ASN A 458 -22.56 -7.33 -2.05
C ASN A 458 -21.20 -6.81 -1.52
N ILE A 459 -20.88 -7.12 -0.26
CA ILE A 459 -19.57 -6.90 0.32
C ILE A 459 -18.71 -8.10 -0.05
N LYS A 460 -17.57 -7.82 -0.68
CA LYS A 460 -16.63 -8.82 -1.21
C LYS A 460 -15.28 -8.78 -0.50
N TYR A 461 -14.95 -7.61 0.06
CA TYR A 461 -13.65 -7.33 0.65
C TYR A 461 -13.80 -6.95 2.11
N ALA A 462 -13.13 -7.68 2.99
CA ALA A 462 -13.03 -7.35 4.40
C ALA A 462 -11.73 -6.60 4.68
N LEU A 463 -11.80 -5.59 5.56
CA LEU A 463 -10.61 -4.83 5.96
C LEU A 463 -9.89 -5.57 7.10
N GLY A 464 -8.85 -6.33 6.78
CA GLY A 464 -8.12 -7.24 7.68
C GLY A 464 -7.13 -6.58 8.62
N ASN A 465 -6.13 -7.35 9.04
CA ASN A 465 -5.02 -6.92 9.89
C ASN A 465 -3.84 -7.86 9.66
N LYS A 466 -2.69 -7.34 9.18
CA LYS A 466 -1.52 -8.18 8.86
C LYS A 466 -0.91 -8.87 10.08
N HIS A 467 -1.21 -8.39 11.30
CA HIS A 467 -0.76 -8.99 12.56
C HIS A 467 -1.69 -10.09 13.08
N ARG A 468 -2.66 -10.55 12.28
CA ARG A 468 -3.60 -11.61 12.64
C ARG A 468 -3.39 -12.83 11.74
N GLU A 469 -2.63 -13.79 12.25
CA GLU A 469 -2.27 -15.05 11.58
C GLU A 469 -3.48 -15.82 11.02
N ASP A 470 -4.67 -15.68 11.61
CA ASP A 470 -5.88 -16.39 11.19
C ASP A 470 -6.59 -15.77 9.97
N ILE A 471 -6.14 -14.60 9.49
CA ILE A 471 -6.76 -13.88 8.35
C ILE A 471 -5.72 -13.27 7.40
N ILE A 472 -4.55 -13.87 7.31
CA ILE A 472 -3.51 -13.56 6.33
C ILE A 472 -3.26 -14.75 5.40
N ASN A 473 -2.78 -14.47 4.19
CA ASN A 473 -2.32 -15.51 3.28
C ASN A 473 -0.89 -15.91 3.64
N HIS A 474 -0.70 -17.18 4.00
CA HIS A 474 0.60 -17.72 4.44
C HIS A 474 1.48 -18.18 3.27
N ASP A 475 0.88 -18.39 2.09
CA ASP A 475 1.59 -18.86 0.90
C ASP A 475 2.16 -17.69 0.09
N ASP A 476 1.40 -16.59 -0.02
CA ASP A 476 1.82 -15.37 -0.69
C ASP A 476 1.28 -14.12 0.03
N GLU A 477 2.18 -13.39 0.68
CA GLU A 477 1.91 -12.14 1.40
C GLU A 477 1.52 -10.96 0.47
N TYR A 478 1.49 -11.15 -0.85
CA TYR A 478 0.94 -10.18 -1.81
C TYR A 478 -0.45 -10.57 -2.30
N CYS A 479 -0.99 -11.69 -1.84
CA CYS A 479 -2.35 -12.14 -2.09
C CYS A 479 -3.25 -11.89 -0.87
N PRO A 480 -4.56 -11.68 -1.06
CA PRO A 480 -5.48 -11.56 0.05
C PRO A 480 -5.69 -12.93 0.71
N PHE A 481 -6.16 -12.94 1.96
CA PHE A 481 -6.68 -14.16 2.57
C PHE A 481 -8.05 -14.48 1.98
N LEU A 482 -8.24 -15.70 1.50
CA LEU A 482 -9.53 -16.20 1.04
C LEU A 482 -10.27 -16.87 2.20
N SER A 483 -11.46 -16.37 2.53
CA SER A 483 -12.32 -16.97 3.54
C SER A 483 -12.69 -18.41 3.18
N PRO A 484 -12.77 -19.34 4.15
CA PRO A 484 -13.21 -20.71 3.87
C PRO A 484 -14.68 -20.82 3.40
N PHE A 485 -15.45 -19.73 3.44
CA PHE A 485 -16.87 -19.69 3.08
C PHE A 485 -17.14 -19.05 1.69
N GLY A 486 -16.20 -19.24 0.75
CA GLY A 486 -16.30 -18.85 -0.66
C GLY A 486 -15.57 -17.54 -1.00
N ASP A 487 -15.93 -16.93 -2.14
CA ASP A 487 -15.28 -15.73 -2.73
C ASP A 487 -15.43 -14.45 -1.88
N PHE A 488 -14.87 -14.46 -0.68
CA PHE A 488 -14.82 -13.35 0.26
C PHE A 488 -13.39 -13.18 0.72
N TYR A 489 -12.82 -12.01 0.42
CA TYR A 489 -11.39 -11.78 0.52
C TYR A 489 -11.10 -10.81 1.67
N VAL A 490 -10.16 -11.16 2.54
CA VAL A 490 -9.70 -10.29 3.62
C VAL A 490 -8.40 -9.63 3.19
N LEU A 491 -8.44 -8.29 3.12
CA LEU A 491 -7.31 -7.48 2.68
C LEU A 491 -6.33 -7.29 3.85
N PRO A 492 -5.03 -7.54 3.67
CA PRO A 492 -4.04 -7.22 4.69
C PRO A 492 -3.98 -5.70 4.91
N ARG A 493 -3.79 -5.29 6.17
CA ARG A 493 -3.66 -3.88 6.57
C ARG A 493 -2.58 -3.74 7.64
N ASN A 494 -1.73 -2.74 7.50
CA ASN A 494 -0.72 -2.37 8.48
C ASN A 494 -1.35 -1.49 9.57
N LYS A 495 -1.70 -2.09 10.71
CA LYS A 495 -2.26 -1.35 11.85
C LYS A 495 -1.14 -0.73 12.68
N ARG A 496 -1.09 0.60 12.73
CA ARG A 496 -0.13 1.37 13.54
C ARG A 496 -0.52 1.35 15.02
N PHE A 497 -0.40 0.17 15.65
CA PHE A 497 -0.87 -0.06 17.01
C PHE A 497 -0.27 0.91 18.03
N ALA A 498 1.01 1.21 17.90
CA ALA A 498 1.70 2.13 18.80
C ALA A 498 1.27 3.61 18.63
N LEU A 499 0.49 3.95 17.58
CA LEU A 499 -0.08 5.28 17.40
C LEU A 499 -1.57 5.33 17.76
N ARG A 500 -2.27 4.19 17.73
CA ARG A 500 -3.75 4.08 17.78
C ARG A 500 -4.40 4.80 18.97
N TRP A 501 -3.73 4.82 20.13
CA TRP A 501 -4.28 5.32 21.39
C TRP A 501 -3.71 6.66 21.83
N ALA A 502 -3.06 7.38 20.92
CA ALA A 502 -2.55 8.72 21.15
C ALA A 502 -3.32 9.75 20.30
N SER A 503 -3.46 10.97 20.84
CA SER A 503 -3.93 12.14 20.10
C SER A 503 -2.88 13.24 19.98
N SER A 504 -1.73 13.09 20.64
CA SER A 504 -0.61 14.04 20.61
C SER A 504 0.72 13.31 20.50
N PRO A 505 1.77 13.95 19.94
CA PRO A 505 3.14 13.45 19.99
C PRO A 505 3.59 13.04 21.40
N LEU A 506 3.25 13.85 22.40
CA LEU A 506 3.57 13.58 23.81
C LEU A 506 3.00 12.24 24.30
N GLN A 507 1.73 11.98 23.99
CA GLN A 507 1.07 10.72 24.34
C GLN A 507 1.72 9.52 23.64
N THR A 508 2.14 9.71 22.38
CA THR A 508 2.87 8.68 21.64
C THR A 508 4.23 8.40 22.27
N VAL A 509 5.03 9.43 22.58
CA VAL A 509 6.34 9.28 23.25
C VAL A 509 6.19 8.54 24.57
N TRP A 510 5.20 8.90 25.38
CA TRP A 510 4.92 8.21 26.63
C TRP A 510 4.59 6.73 26.37
N LEU A 511 3.75 6.42 25.38
CA LEU A 511 3.38 5.04 25.06
C LEU A 511 4.59 4.20 24.65
N TYR A 512 5.42 4.72 23.74
CA TYR A 512 6.63 4.03 23.30
C TYR A 512 7.59 3.77 24.46
N LYS A 513 7.82 4.77 25.31
CA LYS A 513 8.69 4.62 26.49
C LYS A 513 8.13 3.65 27.54
N LYS A 514 6.80 3.55 27.68
CA LYS A 514 6.19 2.68 28.69
C LYS A 514 6.08 1.23 28.22
N PHE A 515 5.68 1.00 26.97
CA PHE A 515 5.33 -0.34 26.48
C PHE A 515 6.27 -0.89 25.40
N TYR A 516 7.15 -0.06 24.84
CA TYR A 516 8.08 -0.44 23.78
C TYR A 516 9.56 -0.11 24.14
N LYS A 517 9.83 0.21 25.42
CA LYS A 517 11.11 0.74 25.94
C LYS A 517 12.35 -0.07 25.55
N ASP A 518 12.26 -1.39 25.66
CA ASP A 518 13.40 -2.31 25.61
C ASP A 518 14.16 -2.30 24.27
N ASN A 519 13.58 -1.74 23.20
CA ASN A 519 14.15 -1.78 21.85
C ASN A 519 14.59 -0.42 21.27
N TYR A 520 14.16 0.72 21.85
CA TYR A 520 14.24 2.01 21.13
C TYR A 520 14.83 3.18 21.92
N PHE A 521 14.88 3.11 23.25
CA PHE A 521 15.35 4.20 24.12
C PHE A 521 16.42 3.71 25.11
N ALA A 522 17.39 2.94 24.61
CA ALA A 522 18.33 2.14 25.41
C ALA A 522 19.41 2.91 26.18
N ASP A 523 19.37 4.25 26.25
CA ASP A 523 20.33 4.97 27.08
C ASP A 523 19.85 5.03 28.54
N GLU A 524 20.22 4.00 29.31
CA GLU A 524 19.96 3.95 30.76
C GLU A 524 20.78 4.97 31.56
N ASN A 525 21.79 5.60 30.95
CA ASN A 525 22.69 6.54 31.65
C ASN A 525 22.25 8.01 31.52
N ASP A 526 21.31 8.33 30.64
CA ASP A 526 20.81 9.70 30.54
C ASP A 526 19.68 9.97 31.55
N LYS A 527 20.09 10.31 32.77
CA LYS A 527 19.21 10.89 33.80
C LYS A 527 18.88 12.36 33.52
N SER A 528 19.31 12.93 32.39
CA SER A 528 18.91 14.27 31.99
C SER A 528 17.51 14.25 31.37
N THR A 529 16.77 15.32 31.59
CA THR A 529 15.41 15.56 31.08
C THR A 529 15.33 15.28 29.58
N THR A 530 14.79 14.12 29.21
CA THR A 530 14.60 13.67 27.82
C THR A 530 13.89 14.75 27.00
N ASN A 531 14.49 15.18 25.89
CA ASN A 531 13.89 16.13 24.96
C ASN A 531 12.75 15.44 24.20
N GLN A 532 11.50 15.67 24.64
CA GLN A 532 10.29 15.06 24.05
C GLN A 532 10.17 15.29 22.53
N SER A 533 10.75 16.37 22.01
CA SER A 533 10.76 16.67 20.58
C SER A 533 11.68 15.71 19.81
N GLU A 534 12.86 15.41 20.33
CA GLU A 534 13.80 14.45 19.72
C GLU A 534 13.24 13.03 19.77
N ASP A 535 12.62 12.63 20.87
CA ASP A 535 11.98 11.32 20.98
C ASP A 535 10.83 11.15 19.99
N TRP A 536 10.05 12.21 19.76
CA TRP A 536 9.01 12.19 18.74
C TRP A 536 9.58 12.05 17.33
N LEU A 537 10.67 12.77 17.01
CA LEU A 537 11.36 12.63 15.73
C LEU A 537 11.91 11.21 15.53
N LYS A 538 12.49 10.59 16.56
CA LYS A 538 12.92 9.18 16.52
C LYS A 538 11.75 8.22 16.23
N ILE A 539 10.60 8.45 16.85
CA ILE A 539 9.40 7.64 16.61
C ILE A 539 8.90 7.83 15.17
N LEU A 540 8.87 9.06 14.66
CA LEU A 540 8.53 9.34 13.27
C LEU A 540 9.51 8.66 12.31
N ASP A 541 10.80 8.67 12.62
CA ASP A 541 11.82 7.99 11.82
C ASP A 541 11.56 6.48 11.74
N ILE A 542 11.31 5.82 12.87
CA ILE A 542 10.98 4.38 12.94
C ILE A 542 9.67 4.06 12.19
N GLU A 543 8.61 4.81 12.45
CA GLU A 543 7.29 4.55 11.86
C GLU A 543 7.25 4.85 10.36
N SER A 544 8.04 5.82 9.90
CA SER A 544 8.22 6.12 8.48
C SER A 544 9.15 5.13 7.79
N GLU A 545 10.20 4.65 8.45
CA GLU A 545 11.08 3.59 7.94
C GLU A 545 10.29 2.32 7.62
N ASP A 546 9.48 1.81 8.56
CA ASP A 546 8.61 0.64 8.33
C ASP A 546 7.60 0.90 7.20
N ALA A 547 7.08 2.13 7.09
CA ALA A 547 6.16 2.48 6.02
C ALA A 547 6.85 2.43 4.65
N VAL A 548 8.01 3.07 4.53
CA VAL A 548 8.81 3.16 3.30
C VAL A 548 9.32 1.78 2.90
N GLN A 549 9.73 0.96 3.86
CA GLN A 549 10.11 -0.43 3.64
C GLN A 549 8.97 -1.24 3.01
N SER A 550 7.76 -1.11 3.56
CA SER A 550 6.55 -1.74 3.00
C SER A 550 6.25 -1.23 1.58
N LEU A 551 6.34 0.09 1.35
CA LEU A 551 6.04 0.71 0.06
C LEU A 551 7.05 0.30 -1.03
N LEU A 552 8.34 0.26 -0.71
CA LEU A 552 9.39 -0.15 -1.65
C LEU A 552 9.35 -1.65 -1.91
N ASN A 553 8.95 -2.47 -0.93
CA ASN A 553 8.62 -3.88 -1.16
C ASN A 553 7.35 -4.09 -2.00
N LEU A 554 6.75 -3.03 -2.56
CA LEU A 554 5.53 -3.05 -3.38
C LEU A 554 4.35 -3.70 -2.66
N LYS A 555 4.27 -3.57 -1.34
CA LYS A 555 3.11 -4.00 -0.57
C LYS A 555 1.99 -3.00 -0.74
N HIS A 556 0.79 -3.52 -1.00
CA HIS A 556 -0.42 -2.73 -1.22
C HIS A 556 -1.31 -2.63 0.04
N ASP A 557 -0.77 -3.03 1.19
CA ASP A 557 -1.40 -2.94 2.50
C ASP A 557 -1.77 -1.49 2.84
N GLN A 558 -2.96 -1.29 3.40
CA GLN A 558 -3.37 0.04 3.87
C GLN A 558 -2.73 0.36 5.23
N PHE A 559 -2.37 1.63 5.47
CA PHE A 559 -1.80 2.11 6.73
C PHE A 559 -2.91 2.67 7.63
N VAL A 560 -3.18 2.01 8.75
CA VAL A 560 -4.38 2.27 9.56
C VAL A 560 -4.05 3.10 10.80
N PHE A 561 -4.77 4.21 10.93
CA PHE A 561 -4.78 5.15 12.05
C PHE A 561 -6.16 5.17 12.73
N SER A 562 -6.24 5.82 13.88
CA SER A 562 -7.50 6.13 14.57
C SER A 562 -7.88 7.59 14.34
N GLN A 563 -9.17 7.93 14.41
CA GLN A 563 -9.64 9.32 14.34
C GLN A 563 -8.93 10.27 15.32
N ALA A 564 -8.46 9.76 16.47
CA ALA A 564 -7.72 10.58 17.43
C ALA A 564 -6.38 11.10 16.89
N ASN A 565 -5.78 10.41 15.91
CA ASN A 565 -4.51 10.78 15.31
C ASN A 565 -4.61 12.00 14.38
N VAL A 566 -5.83 12.43 14.01
CA VAL A 566 -6.03 13.64 13.20
C VAL A 566 -6.07 14.93 14.03
N ARG A 567 -6.05 14.81 15.36
CA ARG A 567 -6.14 15.95 16.28
C ARG A 567 -5.04 16.97 15.99
N VAL A 568 -5.45 18.22 15.79
CA VAL A 568 -4.57 19.38 15.72
C VAL A 568 -4.45 20.00 17.11
N HIS A 569 -3.24 20.39 17.50
CA HIS A 569 -2.98 21.12 18.73
C HIS A 569 -2.73 22.58 18.38
N ASP A 570 -3.57 23.51 18.84
CA ASP A 570 -3.41 24.94 18.55
C ASP A 570 -2.14 25.50 19.23
N THR A 571 -1.00 25.39 18.57
CA THR A 571 0.29 25.93 19.04
C THR A 571 0.84 26.97 18.08
N LYS A 572 0.09 28.07 17.83
CA LYS A 572 0.56 29.33 17.20
C LYS A 572 1.38 29.25 15.87
N SER A 573 1.59 28.08 15.27
CA SER A 573 2.31 27.88 14.02
C SER A 573 1.38 27.34 12.94
N ASN A 574 1.56 27.81 11.71
CA ASN A 574 0.73 27.47 10.55
C ASN A 574 0.98 26.05 9.99
N ILE A 575 1.52 25.12 10.78
CA ILE A 575 1.80 23.73 10.36
C ILE A 575 0.79 22.82 11.05
N ASN A 576 0.06 22.01 10.26
CA ASN A 576 -0.79 20.95 10.81
C ASN A 576 0.08 19.97 11.61
N ASN A 577 -0.05 19.99 12.93
CA ASN A 577 0.79 19.24 13.87
C ASN A 577 0.11 17.95 14.39
N SER A 578 -0.89 17.44 13.69
CA SER A 578 -1.46 16.13 14.04
C SER A 578 -0.45 15.00 13.85
N ILE A 579 -0.63 13.88 14.57
CA ILE A 579 0.22 12.69 14.43
C ILE A 579 0.20 12.21 12.96
N LEU A 580 -0.99 12.13 12.36
CA LEU A 580 -1.14 11.69 10.99
C LEU A 580 -0.46 12.65 10.00
N ALA A 581 -0.61 13.96 10.16
CA ALA A 581 0.02 14.93 9.26
C ALA A 581 1.55 14.83 9.29
N GLN A 582 2.14 14.78 10.48
CA GLN A 582 3.59 14.67 10.64
C GLN A 582 4.12 13.33 10.11
N TRP A 583 3.41 12.22 10.37
CA TRP A 583 3.77 10.92 9.81
C TRP A 583 3.72 10.92 8.28
N LEU A 584 2.67 11.48 7.68
CA LEU A 584 2.55 11.60 6.22
C LEU A 584 3.73 12.37 5.62
N GLN A 585 4.07 13.53 6.20
CA GLN A 585 5.21 14.34 5.76
C GLN A 585 6.52 13.55 5.85
N PHE A 586 6.81 12.92 6.99
CA PHE A 586 8.04 12.15 7.17
C PHE A 586 8.13 10.94 6.23
N THR A 587 7.04 10.18 6.07
CA THR A 587 7.00 9.04 5.14
C THR A 587 7.20 9.48 3.70
N ILE A 588 6.57 10.57 3.26
CA ILE A 588 6.74 11.09 1.89
C ILE A 588 8.16 11.60 1.66
N GLN A 589 8.70 12.39 2.59
CA GLN A 589 10.06 12.90 2.50
C GLN A 589 11.08 11.77 2.43
N LYS A 590 10.95 10.76 3.31
CA LYS A 590 11.82 9.59 3.32
C LYS A 590 11.68 8.78 2.04
N PHE A 591 10.46 8.48 1.59
CA PHE A 591 10.23 7.76 0.33
C PHE A 591 10.86 8.48 -0.87
N ASN A 592 10.66 9.80 -0.97
CA ASN A 592 11.23 10.62 -2.03
C ASN A 592 12.74 10.75 -1.93
N ALA A 593 13.38 10.47 -0.79
CA ALA A 593 14.84 10.42 -0.71
C ALA A 593 15.42 9.22 -1.50
N TYR A 594 14.65 8.14 -1.68
CA TYR A 594 15.11 6.93 -2.35
C TYR A 594 14.75 6.86 -3.84
N VAL A 595 13.55 7.30 -4.23
CA VAL A 595 13.00 7.04 -5.57
C VAL A 595 12.26 8.23 -6.17
N TYR A 596 12.05 8.19 -7.49
CA TYR A 596 11.17 9.11 -8.23
C TYR A 596 9.76 8.55 -8.49
N TRP A 597 9.41 7.45 -7.84
CA TRP A 597 8.18 6.72 -8.12
C TRP A 597 6.94 7.49 -7.63
N PRO A 598 5.85 7.51 -8.40
CA PRO A 598 4.59 8.10 -7.95
C PRO A 598 3.96 7.27 -6.83
N MET A 599 3.41 7.95 -5.82
CA MET A 599 2.60 7.36 -4.76
C MET A 599 1.14 7.73 -4.98
N ILE A 600 0.26 6.74 -5.15
CA ILE A 600 -1.17 7.01 -5.35
C ILE A 600 -2.03 6.40 -4.25
N SER A 601 -3.02 7.15 -3.79
CA SER A 601 -4.04 6.66 -2.88
C SER A 601 -5.29 6.23 -3.64
N VAL A 602 -5.77 5.03 -3.35
CA VAL A 602 -6.98 4.43 -3.93
C VAL A 602 -7.90 3.92 -2.82
N LYS A 603 -9.20 3.90 -3.10
CA LYS A 603 -10.20 3.41 -2.14
C LYS A 603 -10.14 1.89 -1.97
N SER A 604 -10.58 1.38 -0.83
CA SER A 604 -10.52 -0.04 -0.45
C SER A 604 -11.05 -1.02 -1.53
N ASP A 605 -12.10 -0.65 -2.29
CA ASP A 605 -12.59 -1.51 -3.38
C ASP A 605 -11.52 -1.74 -4.47
N ILE A 606 -10.72 -0.72 -4.78
CA ILE A 606 -9.66 -0.80 -5.81
C ILE A 606 -8.48 -1.61 -5.28
N VAL A 607 -8.13 -1.41 -4.00
CA VAL A 607 -7.15 -2.27 -3.31
C VAL A 607 -7.59 -3.73 -3.38
N GLY A 608 -8.85 -4.02 -3.04
CA GLY A 608 -9.40 -5.37 -3.11
C GLY A 608 -9.40 -5.97 -4.52
N LYS A 609 -9.76 -5.18 -5.54
CA LYS A 609 -9.65 -5.61 -6.94
C LYS A 609 -8.21 -5.93 -7.34
N ASN A 610 -7.23 -5.14 -6.88
CA ASN A 610 -5.83 -5.37 -7.20
C ASN A 610 -5.31 -6.67 -6.56
N PHE A 611 -5.59 -6.89 -5.27
CA PHE A 611 -5.25 -8.13 -4.57
C PHE A 611 -5.88 -9.37 -5.22
N VAL A 612 -7.18 -9.31 -5.53
CA VAL A 612 -7.86 -10.43 -6.20
C VAL A 612 -7.35 -10.62 -7.62
N GLY A 613 -7.11 -9.54 -8.37
CA GLY A 613 -6.53 -9.61 -9.70
C GLY A 613 -5.19 -10.34 -9.69
N ARG A 614 -4.32 -10.04 -8.73
CA ARG A 614 -3.05 -10.72 -8.53
C ARG A 614 -3.21 -12.20 -8.19
N ALA A 615 -4.10 -12.55 -7.26
CA ALA A 615 -4.38 -13.95 -6.94
C ALA A 615 -4.88 -14.74 -8.16
N LEU A 616 -5.76 -14.14 -8.97
CA LEU A 616 -6.26 -14.76 -10.20
C LEU A 616 -5.17 -14.90 -11.28
N GLN A 617 -4.22 -13.97 -11.37
CA GLN A 617 -3.08 -14.08 -12.29
C GLN A 617 -2.22 -15.30 -11.97
N ALA A 618 -1.98 -15.59 -10.69
CA ALA A 618 -1.23 -16.77 -10.26
C ALA A 618 -1.93 -18.08 -10.68
N GLU A 619 -3.26 -18.10 -10.73
CA GLU A 619 -4.05 -19.28 -11.07
C GLU A 619 -4.34 -19.45 -12.58
N CYS A 620 -4.16 -18.38 -13.37
CA CYS A 620 -4.55 -18.36 -14.78
C CYS A 620 -3.52 -19.04 -15.71
N GLY A 621 -2.32 -19.35 -15.22
CA GLY A 621 -1.29 -20.07 -15.98
C GLY A 621 -0.81 -19.31 -17.22
N VAL A 622 -0.65 -18.00 -17.10
CA VAL A 622 -0.13 -17.14 -18.18
C VAL A 622 1.34 -17.50 -18.49
N GLU A 623 1.69 -17.57 -19.78
CA GLU A 623 3.06 -17.66 -20.26
C GLU A 623 3.47 -16.31 -20.87
N PHE A 624 4.57 -15.75 -20.36
CA PHE A 624 5.27 -14.62 -20.96
C PHE A 624 6.50 -15.10 -21.74
N SER A 625 6.66 -14.60 -22.95
CA SER A 625 7.86 -14.79 -23.76
C SER A 625 8.18 -13.53 -24.56
N TYR A 626 9.40 -13.39 -25.06
CA TYR A 626 9.75 -12.30 -25.97
C TYR A 626 10.28 -12.85 -27.29
N SER A 627 9.95 -12.14 -28.37
CA SER A 627 10.51 -12.36 -29.69
C SER A 627 11.78 -11.54 -29.87
N HIS A 628 12.79 -12.12 -30.52
CA HIS A 628 14.07 -11.45 -30.72
C HIS A 628 14.78 -11.93 -31.99
N ASN A 629 15.81 -11.20 -32.39
CA ASN A 629 16.83 -11.65 -33.33
C ASN A 629 18.20 -11.67 -32.61
N ALA A 630 19.31 -11.75 -33.35
CA ALA A 630 20.66 -11.79 -32.78
C ALA A 630 21.10 -10.49 -32.07
N THR A 631 20.37 -9.39 -32.25
CA THR A 631 20.79 -8.05 -31.80
C THR A 631 19.73 -7.31 -30.99
N HIS A 632 18.45 -7.62 -31.18
CA HIS A 632 17.33 -6.90 -30.57
C HIS A 632 16.21 -7.83 -30.10
N ILE A 633 15.53 -7.42 -29.03
CA ILE A 633 14.20 -7.87 -28.63
C ILE A 633 13.17 -7.02 -29.38
N LEU A 634 12.24 -7.69 -30.07
CA LEU A 634 11.28 -7.06 -30.98
C LEU A 634 9.92 -6.79 -30.34
N GLY A 635 9.54 -7.60 -29.34
CA GLY A 635 8.20 -7.57 -28.78
C GLY A 635 7.97 -8.69 -27.78
N ILE A 636 6.97 -8.52 -26.93
CA ILE A 636 6.56 -9.47 -25.89
C ILE A 636 5.32 -10.21 -26.36
N GLN A 637 5.26 -11.50 -26.06
CA GLN A 637 4.20 -12.43 -26.39
C GLN A 637 3.58 -12.95 -25.10
N VAL A 638 2.26 -12.90 -25.03
CA VAL A 638 1.50 -13.32 -23.85
C VAL A 638 0.44 -14.30 -24.26
N LEU A 639 0.40 -15.42 -23.56
CA LEU A 639 -0.51 -16.53 -23.86
C LEU A 639 -1.15 -17.01 -22.56
N SER A 640 -2.44 -17.30 -22.59
CA SER A 640 -3.10 -18.05 -21.52
C SER A 640 -4.24 -18.92 -22.08
N GLN A 641 -4.43 -20.08 -21.45
CA GLN A 641 -5.54 -21.01 -21.72
C GLN A 641 -6.78 -20.72 -20.84
N LYS A 642 -6.68 -19.75 -19.93
CA LYS A 642 -7.77 -19.28 -19.08
C LYS A 642 -7.92 -17.77 -19.25
N ALA A 643 -9.12 -17.26 -18.99
CA ALA A 643 -9.32 -15.82 -18.98
C ALA A 643 -8.38 -15.18 -17.95
N CYS A 644 -7.65 -14.15 -18.35
CA CYS A 644 -6.66 -13.51 -17.49
C CYS A 644 -6.50 -12.03 -17.84
N HIS A 645 -6.17 -11.22 -16.83
CA HIS A 645 -5.84 -9.82 -17.00
C HIS A 645 -4.45 -9.58 -16.40
N VAL A 646 -3.46 -9.29 -17.23
CA VAL A 646 -2.05 -9.30 -16.82
C VAL A 646 -1.31 -8.03 -17.23
N PRO A 647 -0.41 -7.51 -16.39
CA PRO A 647 0.44 -6.38 -16.73
C PRO A 647 1.80 -6.81 -17.32
N ILE A 648 2.36 -5.93 -18.15
CA ILE A 648 3.77 -5.95 -18.54
C ILE A 648 4.31 -4.53 -18.42
N THR A 649 5.37 -4.36 -17.64
CA THR A 649 6.14 -3.12 -17.60
C THR A 649 7.25 -3.15 -18.64
N VAL A 650 7.41 -2.08 -19.41
CA VAL A 650 8.42 -1.95 -20.46
C VAL A 650 9.25 -0.68 -20.31
N ALA A 651 10.55 -0.79 -20.61
CA ALA A 651 11.50 0.32 -20.50
C ALA A 651 11.27 1.44 -21.52
N GLY A 652 10.77 1.09 -22.71
CA GLY A 652 10.51 1.99 -23.82
C GLY A 652 9.02 2.19 -24.11
N ASP A 653 8.70 2.75 -25.28
CA ASP A 653 7.33 2.79 -25.77
C ASP A 653 6.99 1.49 -26.54
N VAL A 654 5.71 1.35 -26.86
CA VAL A 654 5.18 0.23 -27.64
C VAL A 654 4.34 0.77 -28.79
N LYS A 655 4.25 -0.01 -29.85
CA LYS A 655 3.31 0.31 -30.92
C LYS A 655 1.89 0.13 -30.40
N ARG A 656 1.19 1.24 -30.15
CA ARG A 656 -0.17 1.22 -29.60
C ARG A 656 -1.20 0.83 -30.65
N SER A 657 -2.09 -0.07 -30.27
CA SER A 657 -3.29 -0.41 -31.04
C SER A 657 -4.48 0.26 -30.39
N ILE A 658 -4.73 1.53 -30.70
CA ILE A 658 -5.74 2.37 -30.03
C ILE A 658 -7.18 1.80 -30.18
N ASN A 659 -7.40 0.90 -31.15
CA ASN A 659 -8.70 0.27 -31.41
C ASN A 659 -8.80 -1.19 -30.91
N ASP A 660 -7.82 -1.68 -30.15
CA ASP A 660 -7.82 -3.04 -29.61
C ASP A 660 -8.13 -3.00 -28.11
N ASP A 661 -9.34 -3.37 -27.74
CA ASP A 661 -9.83 -3.44 -26.36
C ASP A 661 -9.12 -4.51 -25.51
N ALA A 662 -8.29 -5.35 -26.13
CA ALA A 662 -7.41 -6.27 -25.43
C ALA A 662 -6.28 -5.55 -24.68
N PHE A 663 -5.97 -4.28 -24.97
CA PHE A 663 -4.86 -3.55 -24.38
C PHE A 663 -5.30 -2.25 -23.70
N SER A 664 -4.80 -2.01 -22.49
CA SER A 664 -4.80 -0.68 -21.87
C SER A 664 -3.40 -0.29 -21.41
N TYR A 665 -3.16 1.01 -21.26
CA TYR A 665 -1.83 1.57 -21.08
C TYR A 665 -1.80 2.49 -19.87
N GLU A 666 -0.82 2.30 -19.00
CA GLU A 666 -0.64 3.08 -17.77
C GLU A 666 0.79 3.63 -17.70
N LYS A 667 0.91 4.94 -17.55
CA LYS A 667 2.20 5.62 -17.28
C LYS A 667 1.95 6.81 -16.37
N LEU A 668 2.27 6.66 -15.09
CA LEU A 668 2.11 7.70 -14.08
C LEU A 668 3.44 8.37 -13.80
N GLY A 669 3.52 9.69 -13.97
CA GLY A 669 4.73 10.45 -13.67
C GLY A 669 5.97 9.91 -14.39
N THR A 670 6.97 9.51 -13.61
CA THR A 670 8.25 8.97 -14.11
C THR A 670 8.23 7.45 -14.30
N ASP A 671 7.14 6.75 -13.99
CA ASP A 671 7.09 5.30 -14.14
C ASP A 671 7.36 4.85 -15.58
N PRO A 672 7.95 3.65 -15.76
CA PRO A 672 7.93 2.97 -17.04
C PRO A 672 6.49 2.71 -17.50
N LEU A 673 6.30 2.55 -18.81
CA LEU A 673 4.99 2.21 -19.36
C LEU A 673 4.59 0.80 -18.90
N THR A 674 3.39 0.67 -18.37
CA THR A 674 2.75 -0.62 -18.11
C THR A 674 1.65 -0.86 -19.15
N VAL A 675 1.70 -2.01 -19.82
CA VAL A 675 0.67 -2.48 -20.75
C VAL A 675 -0.14 -3.56 -20.04
N TRP A 676 -1.42 -3.31 -19.86
CA TRP A 676 -2.39 -4.26 -19.32
C TRP A 676 -3.06 -5.02 -20.46
N ILE A 677 -3.14 -6.34 -20.34
CA ILE A 677 -3.58 -7.23 -21.43
C ILE A 677 -4.75 -8.07 -20.93
N ASN A 678 -5.88 -7.95 -21.63
CA ASN A 678 -7.04 -8.82 -21.48
C ASN A 678 -6.88 -10.06 -22.38
N LEU A 679 -6.70 -11.22 -21.76
CA LEU A 679 -6.65 -12.52 -22.41
C LEU A 679 -8.00 -13.22 -22.19
N PRO A 680 -8.74 -13.59 -23.24
CA PRO A 680 -10.02 -14.30 -23.08
C PRO A 680 -9.84 -15.77 -22.70
N GLY A 681 -8.62 -16.31 -22.77
CA GLY A 681 -8.33 -17.72 -22.46
C GLY A 681 -8.55 -18.69 -23.62
N ASP A 682 -8.47 -18.19 -24.85
CA ASP A 682 -8.64 -18.97 -26.09
C ASP A 682 -7.34 -19.60 -26.61
N GLY A 683 -6.23 -19.43 -25.88
CA GLY A 683 -4.92 -19.90 -26.32
C GLY A 683 -4.34 -19.10 -27.49
N ILE A 684 -4.88 -17.92 -27.81
CA ILE A 684 -4.33 -17.04 -28.84
C ILE A 684 -3.28 -16.12 -28.22
N THR A 685 -2.07 -16.13 -28.78
CA THR A 685 -0.98 -15.25 -28.35
C THR A 685 -1.30 -13.79 -28.67
N LYS A 686 -1.20 -12.93 -27.65
CA LYS A 686 -1.22 -11.47 -27.80
C LYS A 686 0.21 -10.94 -27.90
N PHE A 687 0.41 -9.95 -28.76
CA PHE A 687 1.73 -9.40 -29.08
C PHE A 687 1.81 -7.92 -28.71
N VAL A 688 2.74 -7.57 -27.82
CA VAL A 688 3.12 -6.19 -27.52
C VAL A 688 4.40 -5.88 -28.28
N LYS A 689 4.29 -5.13 -29.37
CA LYS A 689 5.46 -4.76 -30.19
C LYS A 689 6.20 -3.58 -29.57
N LEU A 690 7.48 -3.74 -29.27
CA LEU A 690 8.32 -2.66 -28.75
C LEU A 690 8.61 -1.63 -29.85
N ASP A 691 8.63 -0.36 -29.49
CA ASP A 691 8.92 0.74 -30.41
C ASP A 691 9.79 1.83 -29.73
N PRO A 692 11.10 1.91 -30.03
CA PRO A 692 11.86 1.02 -30.91
C PRO A 692 12.09 -0.38 -30.30
N PRO A 693 12.51 -1.38 -31.09
CA PRO A 693 13.03 -2.64 -30.57
C PRO A 693 14.19 -2.43 -29.59
N LEU A 694 14.24 -3.24 -28.53
CA LEU A 694 15.25 -3.11 -27.48
C LEU A 694 16.53 -3.86 -27.87
N SER A 695 17.64 -3.16 -28.01
CA SER A 695 18.93 -3.76 -28.38
C SER A 695 19.62 -4.47 -27.21
N TYR A 696 20.27 -5.60 -27.49
CA TYR A 696 21.10 -6.32 -26.53
C TYR A 696 22.44 -5.62 -26.26
N THR A 697 22.93 -4.86 -27.24
CA THR A 697 24.27 -4.27 -27.24
C THR A 697 24.24 -2.76 -27.06
N ASP A 698 23.06 -2.17 -26.89
CA ASP A 698 22.95 -0.73 -26.78
C ASP A 698 23.65 -0.23 -25.53
N ARG A 699 24.78 0.45 -25.76
CA ARG A 699 25.50 1.25 -24.76
C ARG A 699 25.10 2.72 -24.87
N SER A 700 24.24 3.10 -25.81
CA SER A 700 23.82 4.47 -26.02
C SER A 700 22.77 4.90 -24.98
N PHE A 701 22.91 6.13 -24.52
CA PHE A 701 22.10 6.73 -23.44
C PHE A 701 20.78 7.31 -23.95
N ASN A 702 20.25 6.81 -25.07
CA ASN A 702 19.13 7.45 -25.77
C ASN A 702 17.73 6.96 -25.34
N HIS A 703 17.61 6.37 -24.16
CA HIS A 703 16.32 5.99 -23.61
C HIS A 703 16.16 6.49 -22.19
N LEU A 704 16.02 7.82 -22.08
CA LEU A 704 14.99 8.58 -21.38
C LEU A 704 15.32 10.05 -21.63
N VAL A 705 14.44 10.75 -22.36
CA VAL A 705 14.53 12.20 -22.44
C VAL A 705 14.39 12.74 -21.00
N GLY A 706 15.47 13.28 -20.44
CA GLY A 706 15.45 14.04 -19.18
C GLY A 706 16.47 13.68 -18.10
N GLU A 707 17.57 12.97 -18.35
CA GLU A 707 18.51 12.65 -17.25
C GLU A 707 19.53 13.75 -16.92
N ASN A 708 19.81 14.69 -17.83
CA ASN A 708 20.32 15.99 -17.40
C ASN A 708 19.24 16.79 -16.61
N ASP A 709 17.98 16.32 -16.58
CA ASP A 709 16.82 17.05 -16.01
C ASP A 709 16.30 16.49 -14.67
N PHE A 710 16.76 15.34 -14.15
CA PHE A 710 16.26 14.78 -12.86
C PHE A 710 17.20 14.94 -11.67
N ASP A 711 18.52 14.91 -11.88
CA ASP A 711 19.55 15.24 -10.89
C ASP A 711 20.43 16.33 -11.51
N GLY A 712 20.04 17.60 -11.32
CA GLY A 712 20.77 18.77 -11.81
C GLY A 712 22.08 19.07 -11.06
N ASP A 713 22.88 18.05 -10.76
CA ASP A 713 24.21 18.24 -10.20
C ASP A 713 25.18 18.53 -11.33
N GLY A 714 25.39 19.83 -11.57
CA GLY A 714 26.44 20.32 -12.46
C GLY A 714 27.81 19.81 -12.03
N ASP A 715 28.58 19.35 -13.01
CA ASP A 715 30.00 19.01 -12.91
C ASP A 715 30.78 20.13 -12.21
N ASN A 716 31.01 19.97 -10.91
CA ASN A 716 31.93 20.77 -10.14
C ASN A 716 32.45 19.90 -9.00
N GLU A 717 33.66 19.35 -9.18
CA GLU A 717 34.54 19.02 -8.06
C GLU A 717 34.82 20.33 -7.30
N VAL A 718 33.92 20.69 -6.39
CA VAL A 718 34.18 21.72 -5.38
C VAL A 718 34.42 20.95 -4.09
N GLU A 719 35.61 21.15 -3.53
CA GLU A 719 35.97 20.73 -2.18
C GLU A 719 34.80 20.90 -1.22
N GLU A 720 34.47 19.82 -0.50
CA GLU A 720 33.39 19.76 0.50
C GLU A 720 33.40 21.00 1.40
N LYS A 721 32.47 21.93 1.15
CA LYS A 721 31.89 22.71 2.24
C LYS A 721 30.79 21.87 2.84
N VAL A 722 30.98 21.57 4.12
CA VAL A 722 30.04 20.91 5.05
C VAL A 722 28.61 21.31 4.71
N ILE A 723 27.85 20.35 4.20
CA ILE A 723 26.40 20.46 4.08
C ILE A 723 25.88 20.30 5.51
N GLU A 724 25.41 21.40 6.12
CA GLU A 724 24.76 21.36 7.43
C GLU A 724 23.58 20.38 7.41
N ASN A 725 23.55 19.56 8.44
CA ASN A 725 22.52 18.55 8.71
C ASN A 725 21.13 19.22 8.78
N PRO A 726 20.06 18.66 8.16
CA PRO A 726 18.70 19.16 8.31
C PRO A 726 18.25 19.35 9.78
N GLU A 727 18.80 18.56 10.71
CA GLU A 727 18.59 18.71 12.16
C GLU A 727 19.10 20.08 12.68
N GLU A 728 20.17 20.60 12.09
CA GLU A 728 20.84 21.85 12.47
C GLU A 728 20.06 23.07 11.97
N LYS A 729 19.44 22.97 10.79
CA LYS A 729 18.60 24.02 10.20
C LYS A 729 17.30 24.22 11.00
N ILE A 730 16.74 23.14 11.55
CA ILE A 730 15.57 23.18 12.43
C ILE A 730 15.96 23.66 13.83
N MET A 731 17.09 23.20 14.39
CA MET A 731 17.60 23.71 15.67
C MET A 731 17.93 25.21 15.65
N ASN A 732 18.48 25.72 14.55
CA ASN A 732 18.82 27.14 14.42
C ASN A 732 17.59 28.06 14.36
N GLN A 733 16.47 27.61 13.79
CA GLN A 733 15.20 28.34 13.82
C GLN A 733 14.55 28.33 15.22
N VAL A 734 14.70 27.24 15.98
CA VAL A 734 14.22 27.13 17.37
C VAL A 734 15.06 27.99 18.33
N ASN A 735 16.36 28.11 18.09
CA ASN A 735 17.27 28.91 18.93
C ASN A 735 17.16 30.42 18.69
N GLN A 736 16.85 30.87 17.47
CA GLN A 736 16.55 32.30 17.20
C GLN A 736 15.27 32.75 17.91
N SER A 737 14.27 31.89 18.02
CA SER A 737 12.99 32.17 18.69
C SER A 737 13.11 32.31 20.22
N LYS A 738 14.15 31.73 20.84
CA LYS A 738 14.42 31.86 22.29
C LYS A 738 15.20 33.11 22.65
N LYS A 739 15.90 33.72 21.69
CA LYS A 739 16.76 34.89 21.95
C LYS A 739 15.98 36.21 21.97
N GLU A 740 14.79 36.27 21.35
CA GLU A 740 13.93 37.47 21.30
C GLU A 740 12.98 37.62 22.51
N VAL A 741 12.92 36.65 23.44
CA VAL A 741 11.96 36.68 24.57
C VAL A 741 12.60 37.17 25.88
N ASN A 742 13.94 37.30 25.96
CA ASN A 742 14.64 37.61 27.21
C ASN A 742 15.15 39.04 27.39
N ASP A 743 14.85 39.97 26.48
CA ASP A 743 15.19 41.39 26.68
C ASP A 743 13.95 42.28 26.55
N SER A 744 13.33 42.62 27.70
CA SER A 744 12.93 44.00 28.03
C SER A 744 11.96 44.10 29.23
N SER A 745 12.36 44.87 30.24
CA SER A 745 11.48 45.57 31.19
C SER A 745 12.30 46.67 31.91
N PRO A 746 11.70 47.69 32.53
CA PRO A 746 10.92 48.77 31.92
C PRO A 746 11.44 50.17 32.35
N ALA A 747 11.12 51.24 31.61
CA ALA A 747 11.23 52.62 32.12
C ALA A 747 10.21 53.58 31.47
N ASP A 748 9.70 54.48 32.32
CA ASP A 748 8.54 55.38 32.21
C ASP A 748 8.80 56.73 31.48
N PRO A 749 7.76 57.57 31.22
CA PRO A 749 7.65 58.55 30.11
C PRO A 749 7.92 60.02 30.53
N PRO A 750 7.93 61.05 29.62
CA PRO A 750 6.68 61.76 29.24
C PRO A 750 6.60 62.44 27.83
N SER A 751 5.37 62.84 27.50
CA SER A 751 4.70 63.57 26.39
C SER A 751 5.32 64.91 25.84
N PRO A 752 4.63 65.72 24.97
CA PRO A 752 4.34 65.55 23.53
C PRO A 752 4.56 66.81 22.62
N THR A 753 4.43 66.63 21.28
CA THR A 753 4.11 67.61 20.16
C THR A 753 5.22 68.58 19.66
N PRO A 754 5.20 69.13 18.41
CA PRO A 754 4.16 69.08 17.35
C PRO A 754 4.63 68.85 15.88
N ALA A 755 3.65 68.82 14.97
CA ALA A 755 3.65 68.45 13.56
C ALA A 755 4.40 69.37 12.56
N GLN A 756 4.93 68.79 11.46
CA GLN A 756 5.08 69.41 10.13
C GLN A 756 5.16 68.36 8.99
N GLY A 757 4.30 68.52 7.97
CA GLY A 757 4.64 68.64 6.53
C GLY A 757 5.13 67.43 5.70
N PRO A 758 4.61 67.21 4.47
CA PRO A 758 4.94 66.08 3.60
C PRO A 758 6.18 66.35 2.70
N SER A 759 6.93 65.31 2.33
CA SER A 759 7.94 65.42 1.26
C SER A 759 8.09 64.13 0.45
N GLN A 760 8.57 64.30 -0.78
CA GLN A 760 8.33 63.53 -1.99
C GLN A 760 9.25 62.32 -2.26
N ILE A 761 8.79 61.48 -3.19
CA ILE A 761 9.43 60.39 -3.94
C ILE A 761 10.59 60.91 -4.81
N PRO A 762 11.63 60.09 -5.10
CA PRO A 762 11.96 59.83 -6.51
C PRO A 762 12.33 58.36 -6.86
N GLU A 763 12.32 58.14 -8.17
CA GLU A 763 12.25 56.93 -9.00
C GLU A 763 13.40 55.88 -8.93
N PRO A 764 13.16 54.65 -9.45
CA PRO A 764 14.13 53.56 -9.57
C PRO A 764 15.02 53.64 -10.83
N THR A 765 16.27 53.20 -10.70
CA THR A 765 17.34 53.27 -11.72
C THR A 765 17.34 52.13 -12.74
N SER A 766 17.23 52.57 -14.00
CA SER A 766 17.79 52.19 -15.32
C SER A 766 18.43 50.83 -15.67
N GLU A 767 18.61 49.84 -14.80
CA GLU A 767 19.27 48.57 -15.21
C GLU A 767 18.28 47.42 -15.47
N VAL A 768 17.03 47.57 -15.02
CA VAL A 768 15.97 46.57 -15.21
C VAL A 768 15.14 46.83 -16.49
N LYS A 769 15.22 48.03 -17.07
CA LYS A 769 14.55 48.36 -18.36
C LYS A 769 15.35 47.98 -19.60
N ALA A 770 16.63 47.63 -19.49
CA ALA A 770 17.50 47.37 -20.64
C ALA A 770 17.53 45.89 -21.10
N ASN A 771 17.07 44.94 -20.28
CA ASN A 771 17.12 43.51 -20.63
C ASN A 771 15.78 42.92 -21.11
N LEU A 772 14.67 43.66 -20.98
CA LEU A 772 13.35 43.23 -21.47
C LEU A 772 13.03 43.71 -22.90
N GLU A 773 13.72 44.73 -23.41
CA GLU A 773 13.58 45.18 -24.82
C GLU A 773 14.54 44.50 -25.78
N LYS A 774 15.50 43.69 -25.28
CA LYS A 774 16.51 43.00 -26.10
C LYS A 774 16.11 41.59 -26.54
N ILE A 775 15.05 41.02 -25.98
CA ILE A 775 14.51 39.69 -26.37
C ILE A 775 13.36 39.82 -27.38
N LEU A 776 12.80 41.02 -27.56
CA LEU A 776 11.60 41.23 -28.38
C LEU A 776 11.86 41.84 -29.78
N ASN A 777 13.10 42.15 -30.19
CA ASN A 777 13.37 42.77 -31.50
C ASN A 777 14.72 42.41 -32.18
N SER A 778 14.93 41.14 -32.51
CA SER A 778 15.75 40.70 -33.65
C SER A 778 15.30 39.28 -34.02
N ARG A 779 14.77 38.93 -35.19
CA ARG A 779 15.13 39.29 -36.57
C ARG A 779 13.90 39.12 -37.48
N SER A 780 13.82 39.99 -38.48
CA SER A 780 12.92 39.95 -39.63
C SER A 780 13.71 39.88 -40.96
N VAL A 781 12.97 39.53 -42.04
CA VAL A 781 13.13 39.88 -43.49
C VAL A 781 13.80 38.82 -44.39
N GLU A 782 13.22 38.35 -45.53
CA GLU A 782 12.98 39.01 -46.85
C GLU A 782 11.84 38.34 -47.68
N THR A 783 10.82 39.11 -48.14
CA THR A 783 10.42 39.51 -49.54
C THR A 783 9.65 38.44 -50.33
N GLU A 784 8.64 38.64 -51.18
CA GLU A 784 7.83 39.70 -51.86
C GLU A 784 6.52 38.96 -52.27
N ASP A 785 5.31 39.51 -52.47
CA ASP A 785 4.95 40.46 -53.54
C ASP A 785 3.44 40.87 -53.46
N THR A 786 3.18 42.14 -53.79
CA THR A 786 1.98 42.82 -54.40
C THR A 786 0.52 42.38 -54.08
N GLU A 787 -0.33 43.17 -53.39
CA GLU A 787 -1.07 44.43 -53.73
C GLU A 787 -2.54 44.27 -54.24
N LYS A 788 -3.47 44.83 -53.43
CA LYS A 788 -4.64 45.71 -53.76
C LYS A 788 -5.77 45.17 -54.67
N SER A 789 -7.07 45.52 -54.54
CA SER A 789 -7.79 46.61 -53.87
C SER A 789 -9.30 46.29 -53.77
N LYS A 790 -9.93 46.92 -52.76
CA LYS A 790 -11.36 47.08 -52.44
C LYS A 790 -12.30 47.42 -53.60
N ILE A 791 -13.55 46.93 -53.53
CA ILE A 791 -14.79 47.67 -53.88
C ILE A 791 -15.92 47.28 -52.89
N THR A 792 -16.69 48.30 -52.50
CA THR A 792 -17.83 48.33 -51.56
C THR A 792 -19.19 48.23 -52.27
N ASN A 793 -20.25 47.98 -51.47
CA ASN A 793 -21.69 48.30 -51.65
C ASN A 793 -22.70 47.16 -51.92
N THR A 794 -23.45 46.83 -50.85
CA THR A 794 -24.93 46.84 -50.73
C THR A 794 -25.81 46.57 -51.97
N ASN A 795 -26.68 45.55 -51.92
CA ASN A 795 -28.10 45.66 -51.50
C ASN A 795 -28.97 44.43 -51.90
N THR A 796 -29.92 44.14 -51.01
CA THR A 796 -31.31 43.67 -51.25
C THR A 796 -31.64 42.28 -51.82
N ASN A 797 -32.39 41.55 -50.98
CA ASN A 797 -33.69 40.91 -51.21
C ASN A 797 -33.91 40.01 -52.42
N THR A 798 -34.20 38.73 -52.13
CA THR A 798 -35.42 38.07 -52.64
C THR A 798 -35.98 37.11 -51.58
N ASN A 799 -37.25 37.36 -51.22
CA ASN A 799 -38.13 36.43 -50.53
C ASN A 799 -38.56 35.32 -51.50
N THR A 800 -38.61 34.07 -51.05
CA THR A 800 -39.80 33.22 -51.25
C THR A 800 -39.88 32.13 -50.19
N ASN A 801 -41.11 31.95 -49.74
CA ASN A 801 -41.58 31.08 -48.68
C ASN A 801 -41.73 29.61 -49.12
N THR A 802 -41.88 28.76 -48.10
CA THR A 802 -42.59 27.46 -48.04
C THR A 802 -41.87 26.13 -48.33
N ASN A 803 -41.99 25.28 -47.30
CA ASN A 803 -42.14 23.82 -47.26
C ASN A 803 -40.94 22.93 -47.58
N THR A 804 -40.44 22.22 -46.55
CA THR A 804 -40.53 20.75 -46.46
C THR A 804 -40.15 20.23 -45.07
N LYS A 805 -41.18 20.00 -44.24
CA LYS A 805 -41.16 18.98 -43.18
C LYS A 805 -41.20 17.61 -43.87
N THR A 806 -40.10 16.88 -43.92
CA THR A 806 -40.06 15.42 -44.06
C THR A 806 -38.61 14.95 -43.97
N ASN A 807 -38.14 14.52 -42.79
CA ASN A 807 -37.20 13.40 -42.67
C ASN A 807 -36.89 12.92 -41.24
N THR A 808 -37.44 13.53 -40.19
CA THR A 808 -37.18 13.09 -38.80
C THR A 808 -38.13 12.01 -38.27
N ASN A 809 -39.27 11.73 -38.91
CA ASN A 809 -40.24 10.73 -38.41
C ASN A 809 -40.04 9.28 -38.93
N LYS A 810 -39.15 9.02 -39.89
CA LYS A 810 -38.91 7.65 -40.38
C LYS A 810 -37.88 6.86 -39.57
N SER A 811 -37.03 7.53 -38.79
CA SER A 811 -36.02 6.86 -37.95
C SER A 811 -36.60 6.40 -36.61
N PHE A 812 -37.57 7.13 -36.07
CA PHE A 812 -38.17 6.84 -34.77
C PHE A 812 -39.16 5.66 -34.82
N GLU A 813 -39.96 5.55 -35.88
CA GLU A 813 -40.86 4.39 -36.05
C GLU A 813 -40.10 3.10 -36.36
N LYS A 814 -38.97 3.17 -37.07
CA LYS A 814 -38.11 2.01 -37.34
C LYS A 814 -37.42 1.47 -36.07
N PHE A 815 -37.18 2.33 -35.09
CA PHE A 815 -36.66 1.95 -33.78
C PHE A 815 -37.74 1.31 -32.90
N LYS A 816 -38.97 1.83 -32.96
CA LYS A 816 -40.12 1.32 -32.20
C LYS A 816 -40.56 -0.07 -32.68
N ASP A 817 -40.59 -0.30 -33.98
CA ASP A 817 -40.90 -1.62 -34.56
C ASP A 817 -39.83 -2.67 -34.24
N ARG A 818 -38.55 -2.27 -34.17
CA ARG A 818 -37.44 -3.17 -33.80
C ARG A 818 -37.47 -3.54 -32.32
N PHE A 819 -37.91 -2.61 -31.46
CA PHE A 819 -38.06 -2.84 -30.03
C PHE A 819 -39.28 -3.72 -29.70
N GLU A 820 -40.41 -3.55 -30.40
CA GLU A 820 -41.59 -4.41 -30.27
C GLU A 820 -41.35 -5.83 -30.84
N HIS A 821 -40.55 -5.96 -31.91
CA HIS A 821 -40.14 -7.27 -32.44
C HIS A 821 -39.26 -8.07 -31.46
N LEU A 822 -38.36 -7.39 -30.74
CA LEU A 822 -37.52 -7.99 -29.69
C LEU A 822 -38.33 -8.33 -28.43
N ARG A 823 -39.35 -7.52 -28.09
CA ARG A 823 -40.25 -7.78 -26.96
C ARG A 823 -41.15 -9.00 -27.19
N LYS A 824 -41.64 -9.22 -28.43
CA LYS A 824 -42.51 -10.37 -28.77
C LYS A 824 -41.77 -11.70 -28.95
N ASN A 825 -40.46 -11.69 -29.19
CA ASN A 825 -39.68 -12.92 -29.44
C ASN A 825 -38.82 -13.40 -28.25
N LYS A 826 -38.97 -12.80 -27.06
CA LYS A 826 -38.18 -13.12 -25.86
C LYS A 826 -38.28 -14.59 -25.41
N HIS A 827 -39.41 -15.27 -25.66
CA HIS A 827 -39.56 -16.69 -25.34
C HIS A 827 -38.92 -17.62 -26.37
N ARG A 828 -38.85 -17.24 -27.65
CA ARG A 828 -38.29 -18.08 -28.72
C ARG A 828 -36.76 -18.08 -28.75
N ILE A 829 -36.14 -16.99 -28.27
CA ILE A 829 -34.67 -16.84 -28.18
C ILE A 829 -34.11 -17.64 -26.98
N ASN A 830 -34.87 -17.76 -25.88
CA ASN A 830 -34.46 -18.60 -24.75
C ASN A 830 -34.55 -20.10 -25.06
N ASP A 831 -35.51 -20.54 -25.87
CA ASP A 831 -35.67 -21.96 -26.24
C ASP A 831 -34.63 -22.44 -27.28
N GLU A 832 -34.12 -21.54 -28.15
CA GLU A 832 -33.02 -21.87 -29.08
C GLU A 832 -31.65 -21.87 -28.38
N LEU A 833 -31.45 -21.03 -27.36
CA LEU A 833 -30.23 -21.02 -26.54
C LEU A 833 -30.15 -22.25 -25.62
N ILE A 834 -31.28 -22.75 -25.13
CA ILE A 834 -31.35 -23.99 -24.34
C ILE A 834 -31.15 -25.23 -25.25
N LYS A 835 -31.61 -25.20 -26.50
CA LYS A 835 -31.35 -26.26 -27.48
C LYS A 835 -29.91 -26.29 -28.01
N SER A 836 -29.21 -25.16 -28.04
CA SER A 836 -27.79 -25.12 -28.43
C SER A 836 -26.84 -25.54 -27.31
N MET A 837 -27.26 -25.41 -26.04
CA MET A 837 -26.45 -25.83 -24.88
C MET A 837 -26.54 -27.35 -24.58
N PHE A 838 -27.52 -28.08 -25.13
CA PHE A 838 -27.71 -29.51 -24.83
C PHE A 838 -27.93 -30.39 -26.07
N GLY A 839 -27.04 -30.26 -27.06
CA GLY A 839 -27.02 -31.11 -28.25
C GLY A 839 -26.07 -32.32 -28.13
N LYS A 840 -26.68 -33.51 -28.01
CA LYS A 840 -26.17 -34.85 -28.41
C LYS A 840 -24.94 -35.45 -27.69
N ARG A 841 -25.21 -36.22 -26.63
CA ARG A 841 -24.67 -37.60 -26.48
C ARG A 841 -25.75 -38.48 -25.84
N GLU A 842 -26.40 -39.29 -26.65
CA GLU A 842 -27.10 -40.48 -26.19
C GLU A 842 -26.07 -41.59 -26.02
N GLU A 843 -25.78 -41.97 -24.78
CA GLU A 843 -25.44 -43.33 -24.43
C GLU A 843 -25.89 -43.58 -22.99
N SER A 844 -26.56 -44.72 -22.80
CA SER A 844 -27.40 -45.07 -21.65
C SER A 844 -26.69 -44.99 -20.30
N TYR A 845 -27.17 -44.12 -19.42
CA TYR A 845 -27.00 -44.28 -17.97
C TYR A 845 -28.35 -44.01 -17.28
N LYS A 846 -28.95 -45.08 -16.73
CA LYS A 846 -30.09 -44.96 -15.81
C LYS A 846 -29.64 -44.14 -14.60
N ARG A 847 -30.39 -43.10 -14.24
CA ARG A 847 -30.26 -42.44 -12.93
C ARG A 847 -30.54 -43.47 -11.84
N PRO A 848 -29.67 -43.62 -10.84
CA PRO A 848 -29.95 -44.50 -9.71
C PRO A 848 -31.16 -43.96 -8.94
N SER A 849 -32.01 -44.88 -8.51
CA SER A 849 -33.13 -44.59 -7.63
C SER A 849 -32.64 -44.03 -6.30
N LYS A 850 -33.52 -43.32 -5.58
CA LYS A 850 -33.23 -42.77 -4.25
C LYS A 850 -32.75 -43.86 -3.27
N GLU A 851 -33.24 -45.09 -3.43
CA GLU A 851 -32.82 -46.25 -2.63
C GLU A 851 -31.42 -46.77 -3.01
N GLU A 852 -31.00 -46.67 -4.28
CA GLU A 852 -29.63 -46.99 -4.71
C GLU A 852 -28.62 -45.92 -4.27
N LEU A 853 -29.01 -44.64 -4.24
CA LEU A 853 -28.18 -43.57 -3.65
C LEU A 853 -28.07 -43.69 -2.13
N GLU A 854 -29.14 -44.10 -1.44
CA GLU A 854 -29.11 -44.36 0.01
C GLU A 854 -28.31 -45.62 0.37
N GLN A 855 -28.21 -46.62 -0.51
CA GLN A 855 -27.29 -47.75 -0.34
C GLN A 855 -25.82 -47.38 -0.64
N LEU A 856 -25.56 -46.52 -1.64
CA LEU A 856 -24.20 -46.01 -1.91
C LEU A 856 -23.68 -45.10 -0.79
N PHE A 857 -24.55 -44.29 -0.17
CA PHE A 857 -24.18 -43.47 0.99
C PHE A 857 -23.98 -44.27 2.28
N LYS A 858 -24.48 -45.52 2.36
CA LYS A 858 -24.24 -46.43 3.49
C LYS A 858 -22.95 -47.23 3.38
N SER A 859 -22.30 -47.31 2.21
CA SER A 859 -21.11 -48.15 2.01
C SER A 859 -19.76 -47.44 2.18
N HIS A 860 -19.73 -46.12 2.43
CA HIS A 860 -18.48 -45.34 2.55
C HIS A 860 -18.42 -44.39 3.75
N ARG A 861 -19.05 -44.74 4.88
CA ARG A 861 -18.75 -44.06 6.15
C ARG A 861 -17.78 -44.92 6.97
N PRO A 862 -16.58 -44.42 7.31
CA PRO A 862 -15.75 -45.11 8.29
C PRO A 862 -16.53 -45.21 9.61
N SER A 863 -16.42 -46.35 10.28
CA SER A 863 -17.07 -46.56 11.56
C SER A 863 -16.55 -45.57 12.61
N LYS A 864 -17.31 -45.33 13.67
CA LYS A 864 -16.87 -44.48 14.78
C LYS A 864 -15.56 -45.00 15.40
N GLU A 865 -15.33 -46.31 15.36
CA GLU A 865 -14.08 -46.95 15.80
C GLU A 865 -12.92 -46.75 14.80
N GLU A 866 -13.18 -46.67 13.49
CA GLU A 866 -12.18 -46.31 12.48
C GLU A 866 -11.81 -44.82 12.53
N LEU A 867 -12.77 -43.94 12.78
CA LEU A 867 -12.51 -42.51 13.05
C LEU A 867 -11.74 -42.32 14.35
N GLU A 868 -12.06 -43.08 15.41
CA GLU A 868 -11.31 -43.04 16.67
C GLU A 868 -9.89 -43.65 16.56
N GLN A 869 -9.66 -44.61 15.65
CA GLN A 869 -8.30 -45.08 15.31
C GLN A 869 -7.53 -44.09 14.43
N LEU A 870 -8.19 -43.40 13.49
CA LEU A 870 -7.57 -42.33 12.70
C LEU A 870 -7.17 -41.13 13.57
N PHE A 871 -8.02 -40.73 14.53
CA PHE A 871 -7.71 -39.67 15.49
C PHE A 871 -6.64 -40.05 16.52
N LYS A 872 -6.41 -41.36 16.77
CA LYS A 872 -5.30 -41.83 17.62
C LYS A 872 -3.95 -41.90 16.89
N SER A 873 -3.92 -41.93 15.55
CA SER A 873 -2.68 -42.06 14.78
C SER A 873 -2.02 -40.72 14.40
N HIS A 874 -2.72 -39.58 14.56
CA HIS A 874 -2.18 -38.26 14.26
C HIS A 874 -2.39 -37.30 15.43
N ARG A 875 -1.32 -37.11 16.21
CA ARG A 875 -1.13 -36.31 17.44
C ARG A 875 -1.49 -37.03 18.76
N PRO A 876 -0.50 -37.40 19.59
CA PRO A 876 -0.78 -37.87 20.94
C PRO A 876 -1.37 -36.71 21.76
N SER A 877 -2.50 -36.95 22.42
CA SER A 877 -3.03 -36.00 23.41
C SER A 877 -2.07 -35.90 24.60
N TYR A 878 -1.95 -34.71 25.18
CA TYR A 878 -1.06 -34.40 26.31
C TYR A 878 -1.26 -35.34 27.51
N LYS A 879 -2.47 -35.91 27.65
CA LYS A 879 -2.83 -36.87 28.71
C LYS A 879 -2.30 -38.28 28.47
N GLY A 880 -2.16 -38.72 27.21
CA GLY A 880 -1.59 -40.03 26.84
C GLY A 880 -0.07 -40.08 27.02
N LEU A 881 0.62 -38.99 26.66
CA LEU A 881 2.05 -38.80 26.92
C LEU A 881 2.39 -38.78 28.42
N GLN A 882 1.47 -38.29 29.27
CA GLN A 882 1.64 -38.30 30.72
C GLN A 882 1.52 -39.69 31.36
N GLU A 883 0.77 -40.63 30.75
CA GLU A 883 0.63 -41.99 31.25
C GLU A 883 1.79 -42.91 30.82
N GLU A 884 2.38 -42.67 29.64
CA GLU A 884 3.57 -43.42 29.15
C GLU A 884 4.87 -43.05 29.89
N LEU A 885 4.97 -41.84 30.44
CA LEU A 885 6.14 -41.36 31.21
C LEU A 885 6.29 -41.97 32.63
N LYS A 886 5.44 -42.93 33.02
CA LYS A 886 5.55 -43.62 34.32
C LYS A 886 6.71 -44.63 34.38
N GLY A 887 7.32 -45.00 33.25
CA GLY A 887 8.49 -45.88 33.18
C GLY A 887 9.82 -45.11 33.13
N LYS A 888 10.78 -45.48 34.00
CA LYS A 888 12.12 -44.87 34.11
C LYS A 888 12.94 -44.88 32.81
N ASP A 889 12.66 -45.80 31.89
CA ASP A 889 13.44 -46.06 30.65
C ASP A 889 13.02 -45.15 29.47
N PHE A 890 11.82 -44.56 29.49
CA PHE A 890 11.30 -43.82 28.34
C PHE A 890 11.81 -42.37 28.25
N SER A 891 12.02 -41.70 29.40
CA SER A 891 12.52 -40.31 29.42
C SER A 891 13.94 -40.18 28.85
N GLU A 892 14.77 -41.22 28.98
CA GLU A 892 16.15 -41.22 28.47
C GLU A 892 16.23 -41.36 26.94
N ARG A 893 15.16 -41.81 26.28
CA ARG A 893 15.09 -41.98 24.82
C ARG A 893 14.51 -40.77 24.09
N LEU A 894 13.93 -39.81 24.81
CA LEU A 894 13.36 -38.60 24.21
C LEU A 894 14.48 -37.66 23.71
N PRO A 895 14.35 -37.08 22.49
CA PRO A 895 15.28 -36.07 22.01
C PRO A 895 15.11 -34.76 22.81
N PRO A 896 16.15 -33.89 22.88
CA PRO A 896 16.14 -32.69 23.73
C PRO A 896 14.90 -31.80 23.51
N GLU A 897 14.48 -31.65 22.27
CA GLU A 897 13.38 -30.79 21.83
C GLU A 897 12.03 -31.30 22.37
N ALA A 898 11.86 -32.61 22.47
CA ALA A 898 10.68 -33.23 23.07
C ALA A 898 10.66 -33.03 24.61
N ILE A 899 11.82 -33.14 25.27
CA ILE A 899 11.94 -32.88 26.72
C ILE A 899 11.63 -31.40 27.02
N LYS A 900 12.11 -30.47 26.18
CA LYS A 900 11.85 -29.04 26.30
C LYS A 900 10.37 -28.70 26.17
N ARG A 901 9.68 -29.22 25.15
CA ARG A 901 8.23 -29.03 24.98
C ARG A 901 7.42 -29.54 26.18
N ILE A 902 7.85 -30.63 26.80
CA ILE A 902 7.24 -31.15 28.03
C ILE A 902 7.46 -30.15 29.19
N LEU A 903 8.69 -29.66 29.36
CA LEU A 903 9.03 -28.67 30.40
C LEU A 903 8.27 -27.35 30.25
N ASP A 904 8.03 -26.88 29.03
CA ASP A 904 7.33 -25.60 28.81
C ASP A 904 5.83 -25.65 29.14
N HIS A 905 5.26 -26.86 29.19
CA HIS A 905 3.86 -27.10 29.53
C HIS A 905 3.67 -27.69 30.93
N MET A 906 4.75 -28.03 31.64
CA MET A 906 4.71 -28.54 33.02
C MET A 906 4.52 -27.41 34.04
N HIS A 907 3.67 -27.63 35.04
CA HIS A 907 3.48 -26.69 36.15
C HIS A 907 4.82 -26.47 36.91
N PRO A 908 5.13 -25.24 37.37
CA PRO A 908 6.41 -24.93 38.02
C PRO A 908 6.74 -25.80 39.24
N ASN A 909 5.72 -26.29 39.95
CA ASN A 909 5.85 -27.09 41.17
C ASN A 909 5.73 -28.61 40.93
N ASP A 910 5.77 -29.09 39.67
CA ASP A 910 5.74 -30.53 39.39
C ASP A 910 7.08 -31.18 39.79
N SER A 911 7.03 -32.18 40.68
CA SER A 911 8.21 -32.82 41.26
C SER A 911 9.12 -33.54 40.26
N ARG A 912 8.65 -33.75 39.01
CA ARG A 912 9.44 -34.35 37.93
C ARG A 912 10.23 -33.32 37.12
N ARG A 913 9.92 -32.03 37.28
CA ARG A 913 10.47 -30.94 36.45
C ARG A 913 11.98 -30.85 36.57
N GLU A 914 12.50 -30.88 37.80
CA GLU A 914 13.93 -30.77 38.07
C GLU A 914 14.73 -31.92 37.42
N LYS A 915 14.16 -33.13 37.40
CA LYS A 915 14.79 -34.30 36.76
C LYS A 915 14.81 -34.18 35.23
N LEU A 916 13.75 -33.66 34.62
CA LEU A 916 13.68 -33.43 33.18
C LEU A 916 14.56 -32.24 32.75
N GLU A 917 14.67 -31.19 33.57
CA GLU A 917 15.60 -30.07 33.34
C GLU A 917 17.06 -30.52 33.38
N LYS A 918 17.42 -31.42 34.31
CA LYS A 918 18.74 -32.02 34.36
C LYS A 918 19.04 -32.88 33.13
N LEU A 919 18.10 -33.74 32.73
CA LEU A 919 18.24 -34.60 31.55
C LEU A 919 18.32 -33.79 30.25
N TYR A 920 17.55 -32.71 30.15
CA TYR A 920 17.61 -31.77 29.02
C TYR A 920 19.00 -31.13 28.92
N LYS A 921 19.53 -30.60 30.02
CA LYS A 921 20.88 -30.00 30.06
C LYS A 921 21.98 -31.00 29.69
N GLU A 922 21.90 -32.23 30.19
CA GLU A 922 22.87 -33.30 29.88
C GLU A 922 22.84 -33.72 28.40
N LYS A 923 21.69 -33.66 27.74
CA LYS A 923 21.59 -33.97 26.30
C LYS A 923 21.96 -32.80 25.41
N MET A 924 21.58 -31.57 25.77
CA MET A 924 22.01 -30.36 25.05
C MET A 924 23.54 -30.24 25.05
N ALA A 925 24.21 -30.56 26.17
CA ALA A 925 25.67 -30.56 26.27
C ALA A 925 26.38 -31.57 25.36
N LYS A 926 25.65 -32.54 24.76
CA LYS A 926 26.19 -33.56 23.85
C LYS A 926 25.86 -33.30 22.37
N GLN A 927 25.10 -32.24 22.04
CA GLN A 927 24.82 -31.86 20.65
C GLN A 927 25.97 -31.04 20.04
N PRO A 928 26.25 -31.19 18.73
CA PRO A 928 27.27 -30.42 18.04
C PRO A 928 26.93 -28.91 18.00
N PRO A 929 27.94 -28.01 18.00
CA PRO A 929 27.75 -26.56 18.24
C PRO A 929 26.81 -25.84 17.26
N GLN A 930 26.70 -26.32 16.02
CA GLN A 930 25.84 -25.71 14.99
C GLN A 930 24.34 -25.93 15.27
N GLN A 931 23.97 -27.03 15.93
CA GLN A 931 22.57 -27.35 16.25
C GLN A 931 22.10 -26.59 17.49
N GLN A 932 23.01 -26.32 18.43
CA GLN A 932 22.75 -25.46 19.60
C GLN A 932 22.46 -23.99 19.21
N GLN A 933 23.06 -23.50 18.12
CA GLN A 933 22.78 -22.14 17.61
C GLN A 933 21.39 -22.06 16.94
N GLN A 934 20.96 -23.11 16.25
CA GLN A 934 19.66 -23.17 15.59
C GLN A 934 18.49 -23.20 16.59
N ASP A 935 18.61 -23.98 17.67
CA ASP A 935 17.61 -24.04 18.73
C ASP A 935 17.56 -22.75 19.57
N GLN A 936 18.68 -22.03 19.70
CA GLN A 936 18.70 -20.72 20.36
C GLN A 936 18.02 -19.63 19.50
N GLN A 937 18.12 -19.73 18.17
CA GLN A 937 17.44 -18.84 17.22
C GLN A 937 15.92 -19.05 17.21
N GLU A 938 15.44 -20.30 17.25
CA GLU A 938 14.00 -20.61 17.35
C GLU A 938 13.40 -20.12 18.69
N ASN A 939 14.15 -20.25 19.79
CA ASN A 939 13.75 -19.74 21.10
C ASN A 939 13.65 -18.21 21.14
N PHE A 940 14.48 -17.49 20.39
CA PHE A 940 14.41 -16.02 20.29
C PHE A 940 13.16 -15.57 19.50
N ASN A 941 12.78 -16.33 18.46
CA ASN A 941 11.61 -16.06 17.62
C ASN A 941 10.27 -16.42 18.32
N GLU A 942 10.23 -17.46 19.15
CA GLU A 942 9.03 -17.77 19.95
C GLU A 942 8.83 -16.80 21.14
N ALA A 943 9.92 -16.30 21.75
CA ALA A 943 9.85 -15.35 22.86
C ALA A 943 9.36 -13.96 22.42
N THR A 944 9.68 -13.54 21.20
CA THR A 944 9.22 -12.28 20.58
C THR A 944 7.75 -12.37 20.12
N GLY A 945 7.32 -13.50 19.55
CA GLY A 945 5.90 -13.74 19.20
C GLY A 945 4.98 -14.02 20.41
N GLY A 946 5.51 -14.59 21.49
CA GLY A 946 4.75 -15.02 22.67
C GLY A 946 4.35 -13.90 23.65
N ARG A 947 5.08 -12.76 23.66
CA ARG A 947 4.75 -11.61 24.54
C ARG A 947 3.50 -10.85 24.09
N TYR A 948 3.23 -10.78 22.78
CA TYR A 948 2.00 -10.18 22.23
C TYR A 948 0.72 -10.94 22.65
N ARG A 949 0.79 -12.26 22.88
CA ARG A 949 -0.37 -13.11 23.21
C ARG A 949 -0.91 -12.96 24.63
N ARG A 950 -0.10 -12.51 25.59
CA ARG A 950 -0.49 -12.47 27.02
C ARG A 950 -1.31 -11.26 27.42
N LEU A 951 -1.23 -10.14 26.67
CA LEU A 951 -1.96 -8.91 26.97
C LEU A 951 -3.45 -8.96 26.57
N TYR A 952 -3.84 -9.82 25.63
CA TYR A 952 -5.21 -9.82 25.09
C TYR A 952 -6.24 -10.59 25.96
N ARG A 953 -5.82 -11.45 26.89
CA ARG A 953 -6.74 -12.33 27.64
C ARG A 953 -7.16 -11.84 29.03
N ARG A 954 -6.61 -10.74 29.56
CA ARG A 954 -6.76 -10.41 30.99
C ARG A 954 -7.63 -9.19 31.33
N ASN A 955 -8.06 -8.38 30.37
CA ASN A 955 -8.52 -7.01 30.66
C ASN A 955 -10.02 -6.73 30.46
N GLU A 956 -10.90 -7.75 30.51
CA GLU A 956 -12.35 -7.54 30.33
C GLU A 956 -13.20 -7.47 31.62
N HIS A 957 -12.64 -7.29 32.82
CA HIS A 957 -13.46 -7.22 34.05
C HIS A 957 -13.07 -6.06 35.00
N ASN A 958 -14.09 -5.25 35.32
CA ASN A 958 -14.21 -4.21 36.38
C ASN A 958 -13.69 -2.80 35.98
N GLY A 959 -14.34 -1.66 36.27
CA GLY A 959 -15.52 -1.30 37.04
C GLY A 959 -15.65 0.24 37.12
N THR A 960 -16.79 0.71 37.61
CA THR A 960 -17.49 2.02 37.45
C THR A 960 -17.17 3.20 38.42
N ASN A 961 -17.61 4.43 38.00
CA ASN A 961 -18.11 5.61 38.78
C ASN A 961 -17.10 6.51 39.55
N ASN A 962 -17.25 7.83 39.83
CA ASN A 962 -18.22 8.94 39.61
C ASN A 962 -17.55 10.27 40.09
N PHE A 963 -17.86 11.46 39.53
CA PHE A 963 -18.26 12.73 40.23
C PHE A 963 -18.08 14.08 39.45
N ARG A 964 -18.97 15.02 39.81
CA ARG A 964 -19.47 16.31 39.25
C ARG A 964 -18.58 17.55 39.46
N HIS A 965 -18.34 18.39 38.44
CA HIS A 965 -18.92 19.74 38.13
C HIS A 965 -18.63 20.93 39.07
N GLN A 966 -18.03 22.02 38.54
CA GLN A 966 -18.51 23.41 38.71
C GLN A 966 -17.94 24.39 37.64
N LYS A 967 -18.79 25.29 37.15
CA LYS A 967 -18.60 26.26 36.04
C LYS A 967 -18.12 27.63 36.54
N PHE A 968 -17.30 28.31 35.73
CA PHE A 968 -17.00 29.74 35.82
C PHE A 968 -17.78 30.56 34.78
N ASN A 969 -18.01 31.84 35.09
CA ASN A 969 -18.85 32.77 34.33
C ASN A 969 -18.00 33.88 33.69
N LEU A 970 -18.36 34.28 32.46
CA LEU A 970 -17.70 35.24 31.57
C LEU A 970 -18.29 36.67 31.69
N LYS A 971 -17.51 37.68 31.26
CA LYS A 971 -17.91 38.96 30.60
C LYS A 971 -16.65 39.83 30.43
N GLY A 972 -16.37 40.58 29.35
CA GLY A 972 -17.06 40.86 28.10
C GLY A 972 -16.39 42.04 27.34
N ARG A 973 -16.99 42.41 26.19
CA ARG A 973 -16.82 43.64 25.33
C ARG A 973 -15.55 43.70 24.45
N GLY A 974 -15.56 44.13 23.18
CA GLY A 974 -16.59 44.70 22.30
C GLY A 974 -15.95 45.65 21.26
N GLU A 975 -16.14 45.34 19.96
CA GLU A 975 -16.15 46.18 18.73
C GLU A 975 -15.04 47.22 18.42
N PRO A 976 -14.38 47.07 17.24
CA PRO A 976 -14.83 47.77 16.03
C PRO A 976 -14.80 46.87 14.77
N ALA A 977 -15.91 46.18 14.45
CA ALA A 977 -15.99 45.20 13.35
C ALA A 977 -16.91 45.63 12.17
N MET A 978 -17.64 46.74 12.31
CA MET A 978 -18.71 47.11 11.37
C MET A 978 -18.27 47.80 10.07
N GLU A 979 -17.01 48.24 9.97
CA GLU A 979 -16.52 48.96 8.78
C GLU A 979 -15.83 48.04 7.76
N ASN A 980 -15.36 46.86 8.19
CA ASN A 980 -14.77 45.84 7.31
C ASN A 980 -15.82 44.98 6.59
N ILE A 981 -17.00 44.79 7.21
CA ILE A 981 -18.09 43.99 6.64
C ILE A 981 -18.61 44.60 5.33
N LYS A 982 -18.73 45.93 5.25
CA LYS A 982 -19.21 46.63 4.05
C LYS A 982 -18.24 46.57 2.84
N LYS A 983 -16.94 46.34 3.07
CA LYS A 983 -15.96 46.14 1.98
C LYS A 983 -16.01 44.72 1.41
N ILE A 984 -16.35 43.74 2.24
CA ILE A 984 -16.43 42.33 1.87
C ILE A 984 -17.69 42.08 1.01
N GLU A 985 -18.82 42.65 1.39
CA GLU A 985 -20.09 42.51 0.65
C GLU A 985 -19.97 42.99 -0.81
N LYS A 986 -19.27 44.10 -1.04
CA LYS A 986 -19.04 44.67 -2.37
C LYS A 986 -18.10 43.84 -3.26
N THR A 987 -17.29 42.97 -2.66
CA THR A 987 -16.37 42.07 -3.36
C THR A 987 -17.06 40.77 -3.75
N ILE A 988 -17.95 40.27 -2.87
CA ILE A 988 -18.78 39.08 -3.12
C ILE A 988 -19.73 39.31 -4.31
N GLU A 989 -20.31 40.51 -4.43
CA GLU A 989 -21.21 40.86 -5.54
C GLU A 989 -20.51 40.81 -6.92
N LYS A 990 -19.22 41.21 -6.98
CA LYS A 990 -18.42 41.13 -8.21
C LYS A 990 -18.05 39.70 -8.60
N MET A 991 -17.85 38.81 -7.62
CA MET A 991 -17.52 37.41 -7.89
C MET A 991 -18.74 36.63 -8.39
N ASN A 992 -19.92 36.88 -7.82
CA ASN A 992 -21.16 36.22 -8.25
C ASN A 992 -21.53 36.53 -9.71
N THR A 993 -21.26 37.75 -10.16
CA THR A 993 -21.48 38.14 -11.56
C THR A 993 -20.55 37.39 -12.53
N LYS A 994 -19.32 37.06 -12.11
CA LYS A 994 -18.36 36.28 -12.92
C LYS A 994 -18.74 34.81 -13.01
N ILE A 995 -19.26 34.23 -11.92
CA ILE A 995 -19.68 32.82 -11.85
C ILE A 995 -20.92 32.59 -12.73
N ALA A 996 -21.86 33.54 -12.75
CA ALA A 996 -23.05 33.45 -13.59
C ALA A 996 -22.70 33.35 -15.10
N ASN A 997 -21.71 34.12 -15.56
CA ASN A 997 -21.27 34.10 -16.97
C ASN A 997 -20.55 32.80 -17.37
N ILE A 998 -19.86 32.13 -16.44
CA ILE A 998 -19.19 30.85 -16.70
C ILE A 998 -20.22 29.72 -16.84
N ASN A 999 -21.24 29.70 -15.98
CA ASN A 999 -22.29 28.69 -16.02
C ASN A 999 -23.11 28.75 -17.30
N GLU A 1000 -23.32 29.95 -17.87
CA GLU A 1000 -24.06 30.11 -19.14
C GLU A 1000 -23.30 29.53 -20.35
N ASN A 1001 -21.97 29.52 -20.33
CA ASN A 1001 -21.14 28.94 -21.38
C ASN A 1001 -21.08 27.41 -21.30
N ILE A 1002 -20.97 26.86 -20.08
CA ILE A 1002 -20.99 25.41 -19.84
C ILE A 1002 -22.35 24.80 -20.28
N LEU A 1003 -23.46 25.50 -20.00
CA LEU A 1003 -24.79 25.07 -20.42
C LEU A 1003 -25.00 25.07 -21.95
N LYS A 1004 -24.17 25.81 -22.71
CA LYS A 1004 -24.19 25.79 -24.19
C LYS A 1004 -23.43 24.60 -24.77
N GLU A 1005 -22.32 24.18 -24.16
CA GLU A 1005 -21.53 23.02 -24.61
C GLU A 1005 -22.20 21.68 -24.27
N VAL A 1006 -22.79 21.55 -23.08
CA VAL A 1006 -23.49 20.32 -22.66
C VAL A 1006 -24.69 19.97 -23.56
N LYS A 1007 -25.28 20.97 -24.24
CA LYS A 1007 -26.38 20.75 -25.19
C LYS A 1007 -25.94 20.20 -26.56
N GLN A 1008 -24.64 20.21 -26.88
CA GLN A 1008 -24.13 19.78 -28.18
C GLN A 1008 -23.67 18.30 -28.22
N HIS A 1009 -23.35 17.67 -27.08
CA HIS A 1009 -22.88 16.27 -27.02
C HIS A 1009 -23.44 15.48 -25.82
N PRO A 1010 -24.65 14.87 -25.93
CA PRO A 1010 -25.33 14.24 -24.80
C PRO A 1010 -24.99 12.77 -24.50
N TYR A 1011 -24.08 12.13 -25.25
CA TYR A 1011 -23.68 10.72 -25.04
C TYR A 1011 -22.17 10.57 -25.25
N ASP A 1012 -21.38 10.78 -24.19
CA ASP A 1012 -20.00 10.26 -23.98
C ASP A 1012 -19.40 10.88 -22.70
N ILE A 1013 -19.89 10.45 -21.51
CA ILE A 1013 -19.47 11.07 -20.22
C ILE A 1013 -18.85 10.09 -19.22
N GLU A 1014 -18.71 8.80 -19.52
CA GLU A 1014 -18.08 7.87 -18.55
C GLU A 1014 -16.56 7.72 -18.69
N GLU A 1015 -15.94 8.17 -19.80
CA GLU A 1015 -14.50 7.91 -20.05
C GLU A 1015 -13.67 9.13 -20.51
N HIS A 1016 -14.26 10.33 -20.61
CA HIS A 1016 -13.57 11.56 -21.08
C HIS A 1016 -13.59 12.74 -20.08
N ALA A 1017 -14.14 12.54 -18.88
CA ALA A 1017 -14.21 13.59 -17.87
C ALA A 1017 -12.86 13.96 -17.22
N ASP A 1018 -11.81 13.13 -17.40
CA ASP A 1018 -10.52 13.31 -16.71
C ASP A 1018 -9.56 14.29 -17.44
N ASP A 1019 -9.77 14.53 -18.74
CA ASP A 1019 -8.91 15.41 -19.54
C ASP A 1019 -9.45 16.83 -19.71
N GLN A 1020 -10.78 17.05 -19.64
CA GLN A 1020 -11.35 18.40 -19.70
C GLN A 1020 -11.41 19.12 -18.35
N TYR A 1021 -11.35 18.41 -17.21
CA TYR A 1021 -11.28 19.06 -15.89
C TYR A 1021 -9.87 19.58 -15.55
N LYS A 1022 -8.87 19.27 -16.39
CA LYS A 1022 -7.47 19.72 -16.26
C LYS A 1022 -7.16 21.04 -16.98
N ASN A 1023 -8.03 21.51 -17.89
CA ASN A 1023 -7.97 22.85 -18.49
C ASN A 1023 -8.96 23.77 -17.79
#